data_AF-A0AAU4VWU0-F1
#
_entry.id   AF-A0AAU4VWU0-F1
#
_cell.length_a   1.000
_cell.length_b   1.000
_cell.length_c   1.000
_cell.angle_alpha   90.00
_cell.angle_beta   90.00
_cell.angle_gamma   90.00
#
_symmetry.space_group_name_H-M   'P 1'
#
loop_
_entity.id
_entity.type
_entity.pdbx_description
1 polymer ?
#
loop_
_entity_poly.entity_id
_entity_poly.type
_entity_poly.pdbx_seq_one_letter_code
_entity_poly.pdbx_strand_id
1 'polypeptide(L)'
;MTITVDQAQPANWLTFADSAVHDGVIRLDAAEADNAVISISAADLRDKYPATGLVPVIESPLAALPLSHEIGARHTVTQVIPWQTTTTVRLPTAPSGPPSLWPLPNDLIARAGSDHSGSEFLLEQTTPQTGADARYTELGCYAWATLVSFTVRRVPGLAGTVEVFRANTADRQRIAQLLEYLRSIPEKPATGAFPPAPPGERPLLTLLWQLPPSPGISPGLTSTPLVADRTFIVQTNLSTETHSGPRAARSSTAGQHFAAISDCERFLTLLWECSVVGGGGYWMQYRGEVPDSIFDQDGLARLSLLVQLSSQCGVAPDRHLFAFTNVAVVGDGVDPASVALAARAVNPPELRPVASVDPGQVGFTARFANPLADDTPQGRLRRLYGLLGFQLDPTTDFCGSVEGRAVSPKPADATDELGFLVASEAAEEVWDLTRIVDISRFAVRHAPAVPTAPPSVGNPYAGVTAGAQSRVSVWFQDVFGNRSGSPSQTPVPVRYTDPVIGVGAWPSTTLHYTVEPSGVLADLAVAVDLQAVTYQPGAADPGSAAADAATRDRDRLVPVYYQVTQPDVRAALLTSLQQDPGSEPTPLPVDVAVLGRYVIGAHALLGSLAMIASAPATDAATLDGLCTTYGVGFDELGTANAGTAISAMLDADELAVPVSAAFRNQDTIAGLCRRGRPLARPGTGAARRGQHRAAAQPVRRARHPAARGGGGARVAAGRGTRRGAALHPQDARDGQSGPPGAAHPGVRLRLQRCQGRGLVRPAGQRSDTGGRRVGVPGPRCPVRRRAGGVAERGEAGHVPCGRGP
;
A
#
# COMPACT_ATOMS: atom_id res chain seq x y z
N MET A 1 -23.20 58.74 -30.54
CA MET A 1 -21.82 58.72 -30.02
C MET A 1 -20.91 58.15 -31.09
N THR A 2 -20.17 59.01 -31.78
CA THR A 2 -19.18 58.61 -32.78
C THR A 2 -17.81 58.80 -32.13
N ILE A 3 -17.06 57.73 -31.92
CA ILE A 3 -15.71 57.83 -31.35
C ILE A 3 -14.73 58.02 -32.51
N THR A 4 -14.38 59.28 -32.79
CA THR A 4 -13.34 59.64 -33.76
C THR A 4 -12.00 59.73 -33.04
N VAL A 5 -11.04 58.90 -33.42
CA VAL A 5 -9.67 58.95 -32.90
C VAL A 5 -8.76 59.56 -33.97
N ASP A 6 -8.67 60.90 -33.98
CA ASP A 6 -7.77 61.61 -34.89
C ASP A 6 -6.35 61.70 -34.30
N GLN A 7 -5.37 61.23 -35.06
CA GLN A 7 -3.96 61.20 -34.63
C GLN A 7 -3.22 62.48 -35.06
N ALA A 8 -3.39 63.55 -34.28
CA ALA A 8 -2.55 64.75 -34.34
C ALA A 8 -1.57 64.76 -33.16
N GLN A 9 -0.27 64.59 -33.41
CA GLN A 9 0.76 64.54 -32.37
C GLN A 9 0.99 65.91 -31.68
N PRO A 10 1.58 65.99 -30.46
CA PRO A 10 1.72 64.97 -29.42
C PRO A 10 1.12 65.39 -28.04
N ALA A 11 0.77 64.40 -27.22
CA ALA A 11 0.75 64.47 -25.75
C ALA A 11 0.09 65.66 -25.02
N ASN A 12 -1.20 65.53 -24.62
CA ASN A 12 -1.73 65.99 -23.32
C ASN A 12 -3.11 65.39 -23.06
N TRP A 13 -3.14 64.20 -22.49
CA TRP A 13 -4.32 63.35 -22.58
C TRP A 13 -4.54 62.59 -21.20
N LEU A 14 -5.68 61.95 -20.89
CA LEU A 14 -6.19 61.41 -19.59
C LEU A 14 -5.90 62.14 -18.27
N THR A 15 -6.58 63.26 -18.09
CA THR A 15 -7.23 63.53 -16.79
C THR A 15 -8.74 63.52 -16.97
N PHE A 16 -9.46 62.77 -16.12
CA PHE A 16 -10.88 63.01 -15.92
C PHE A 16 -11.03 64.21 -14.98
N ALA A 17 -12.09 65.01 -15.17
CA ALA A 17 -12.59 65.82 -14.07
C ALA A 17 -13.24 64.87 -13.05
N ASP A 18 -12.83 64.92 -11.79
CA ASP A 18 -13.24 63.98 -10.73
C ASP A 18 -14.76 63.88 -10.50
N SER A 19 -15.54 64.82 -11.04
CA SER A 19 -17.00 64.91 -10.89
C SER A 19 -17.82 63.98 -11.80
N ALA A 20 -17.24 63.36 -12.84
CA ALA A 20 -18.00 62.67 -13.91
C ALA A 20 -18.00 61.13 -13.88
N VAL A 21 -17.25 60.50 -12.96
CA VAL A 21 -17.13 59.04 -12.86
C VAL A 21 -17.81 58.52 -11.59
N HIS A 22 -18.85 57.70 -11.74
CA HIS A 22 -19.51 57.01 -10.64
C HIS A 22 -19.81 55.57 -11.03
N ASP A 23 -19.46 54.60 -10.19
CA ASP A 23 -19.66 53.15 -10.42
C ASP A 23 -19.18 52.62 -11.79
N GLY A 24 -18.05 53.15 -12.29
CA GLY A 24 -17.47 52.74 -13.58
C GLY A 24 -18.26 53.18 -14.82
N VAL A 25 -19.31 54.00 -14.64
CA VAL A 25 -20.10 54.60 -15.73
C VAL A 25 -19.82 56.09 -15.79
N ILE A 26 -19.35 56.57 -16.94
CA ILE A 26 -19.21 58.01 -17.18
C ILE A 26 -20.61 58.58 -17.46
N ARG A 27 -21.09 59.46 -16.58
CA ARG A 27 -22.35 60.19 -16.78
C ARG A 27 -22.01 61.60 -17.24
N LEU A 28 -22.39 61.92 -18.47
CA LEU A 28 -22.27 63.26 -19.06
C LEU A 28 -23.65 63.90 -19.08
N ASP A 29 -23.75 65.17 -18.67
CA ASP A 29 -24.98 65.92 -18.83
C ASP A 29 -25.26 66.18 -20.33
N ALA A 30 -26.54 66.11 -20.71
CA ALA A 30 -26.94 66.14 -22.12
C ALA A 30 -26.61 67.45 -22.85
N ALA A 31 -26.29 68.52 -22.11
CA ALA A 31 -25.84 69.81 -22.66
C ALA A 31 -24.32 69.86 -22.95
N GLU A 32 -23.53 68.93 -22.42
CA GLU A 32 -22.06 68.90 -22.56
C GLU A 32 -21.57 67.68 -23.37
N ALA A 33 -22.44 66.69 -23.59
CA ALA A 33 -22.12 65.42 -24.25
C ALA A 33 -21.54 65.54 -25.67
N ASP A 34 -21.88 66.61 -26.42
CA ASP A 34 -21.41 66.82 -27.80
C ASP A 34 -19.91 67.16 -27.89
N ASN A 35 -19.25 67.53 -26.77
CA ASN A 35 -17.83 67.90 -26.71
C ASN A 35 -17.00 67.03 -25.75
N ALA A 36 -17.47 65.84 -25.38
CA ALA A 36 -16.76 64.96 -24.45
C ALA A 36 -15.50 64.33 -25.07
N VAL A 37 -14.33 64.93 -24.81
CA VAL A 37 -13.02 64.46 -25.31
C VAL A 37 -12.38 63.47 -24.33
N ILE A 38 -12.31 62.19 -24.71
CA ILE A 38 -11.41 61.22 -24.07
C ILE A 38 -10.02 61.41 -24.66
N SER A 39 -9.05 61.48 -23.78
CA SER A 39 -7.65 61.71 -24.08
C SER A 39 -6.84 60.63 -23.27
N ILE A 40 -5.64 60.12 -23.65
CA ILE A 40 -4.78 59.13 -22.93
C ILE A 40 -3.27 59.54 -22.86
N SER A 41 -2.71 60.23 -21.84
CA SER A 41 -1.40 60.92 -22.04
C SER A 41 -0.19 60.06 -22.38
N ALA A 42 0.83 60.69 -22.97
CA ALA A 42 2.17 60.12 -22.98
C ALA A 42 2.76 59.97 -21.55
N ALA A 43 2.23 60.67 -20.54
CA ALA A 43 2.55 60.39 -19.13
C ALA A 43 1.73 59.20 -18.61
N ASP A 44 0.41 59.17 -18.80
CA ASP A 44 -0.46 58.06 -18.39
C ASP A 44 -0.08 56.75 -19.07
N LEU A 45 0.28 56.78 -20.36
CA LEU A 45 0.82 55.61 -21.03
C LEU A 45 2.12 55.15 -20.38
N ARG A 46 3.02 56.05 -19.95
CA ARG A 46 4.26 55.65 -19.25
C ARG A 46 3.97 55.13 -17.84
N ASP A 47 3.05 55.75 -17.11
CA ASP A 47 2.67 55.38 -15.75
C ASP A 47 1.82 54.11 -15.70
N LYS A 48 1.06 53.81 -16.78
CA LYS A 48 0.25 52.60 -16.96
C LYS A 48 0.93 51.52 -17.81
N TYR A 49 2.03 51.81 -18.51
CA TYR A 49 2.78 50.78 -19.24
C TYR A 49 3.36 49.69 -18.31
N PRO A 50 3.52 48.47 -18.81
CA PRO A 50 4.49 47.52 -18.27
C PRO A 50 5.93 48.05 -18.38
N ALA A 51 6.83 47.55 -17.55
CA ALA A 51 8.26 47.82 -17.70
C ALA A 51 8.82 47.30 -19.05
N THR A 52 10.01 47.77 -19.45
CA THR A 52 10.68 47.34 -20.70
C THR A 52 11.54 46.09 -20.56
N GLY A 53 11.72 45.57 -19.35
CA GLY A 53 12.47 44.34 -19.07
C GLY A 53 11.90 43.61 -17.86
N LEU A 54 11.68 42.30 -18.01
CA LEU A 54 11.07 41.44 -16.99
C LEU A 54 12.06 41.09 -15.88
N VAL A 55 11.73 41.47 -14.65
CA VAL A 55 12.46 41.06 -13.44
C VAL A 55 11.52 40.21 -12.58
N PRO A 56 11.58 38.86 -12.63
CA PRO A 56 10.74 38.02 -11.79
C PRO A 56 11.14 38.12 -10.31
N VAL A 57 10.19 37.92 -9.39
CA VAL A 57 10.46 37.69 -7.97
C VAL A 57 10.45 36.19 -7.75
N ILE A 58 11.62 35.62 -7.43
CA ILE A 58 11.83 34.17 -7.38
C ILE A 58 11.75 33.71 -5.92
N GLU A 59 10.73 32.93 -5.59
CA GLU A 59 10.58 32.24 -4.29
C GLU A 59 11.34 30.90 -4.31
N SER A 60 11.39 30.22 -5.45
CA SER A 60 12.25 29.05 -5.66
C SER A 60 12.71 29.01 -7.12
N PRO A 61 14.02 28.91 -7.38
CA PRO A 61 14.55 28.90 -8.74
C PRO A 61 14.14 27.64 -9.50
N LEU A 62 14.29 27.68 -10.83
CA LEU A 62 14.03 26.53 -11.70
C LEU A 62 14.85 25.30 -11.27
N ALA A 63 14.15 24.28 -10.78
CA ALA A 63 14.74 23.03 -10.34
C ALA A 63 14.09 21.84 -11.06
N ALA A 64 14.82 20.72 -11.13
CA ALA A 64 14.20 19.44 -11.42
C ALA A 64 13.23 19.06 -10.30
N LEU A 65 12.06 18.55 -10.65
CA LEU A 65 11.11 18.02 -9.67
C LEU A 65 11.73 16.75 -9.04
N PRO A 66 11.79 16.64 -7.70
CA PRO A 66 12.27 15.42 -7.05
C PRO A 66 11.45 14.21 -7.50
N LEU A 67 12.12 13.15 -7.96
CA LEU A 67 11.45 11.96 -8.49
C LEU A 67 10.63 11.19 -7.43
N SER A 68 10.98 11.38 -6.16
CA SER A 68 10.20 10.94 -5.00
C SER A 68 10.17 12.03 -3.95
N HIS A 69 9.15 11.98 -3.09
CA HIS A 69 9.06 12.73 -1.84
C HIS A 69 8.68 11.76 -0.72
N GLU A 70 9.07 12.08 0.51
CA GLU A 70 8.73 11.27 1.67
C GLU A 70 7.28 11.53 2.09
N ILE A 71 6.50 10.46 2.25
CA ILE A 71 5.16 10.51 2.85
C ILE A 71 5.16 9.64 4.12
N GLY A 72 4.56 10.14 5.20
CA GLY A 72 4.45 9.41 6.45
C GLY A 72 3.40 8.27 6.44
N ALA A 73 3.58 7.29 7.30
CA ALA A 73 2.63 6.20 7.51
C ALA A 73 1.57 6.55 8.57
N ARG A 74 0.32 6.13 8.32
CA ARG A 74 -0.77 6.09 9.31
C ARG A 74 -1.44 4.70 9.22
N HIS A 75 -1.44 3.94 10.31
CA HIS A 75 -2.01 2.60 10.38
C HIS A 75 -3.43 2.65 10.93
N THR A 76 -4.43 2.42 10.08
CA THR A 76 -5.84 2.57 10.48
C THR A 76 -6.26 1.52 11.52
N VAL A 77 -6.82 1.96 12.64
CA VAL A 77 -7.29 1.09 13.73
C VAL A 77 -8.82 1.06 13.68
N THR A 78 -9.40 0.05 13.02
CA THR A 78 -10.83 0.02 12.68
C THR A 78 -11.68 -0.89 13.56
N GLN A 79 -11.07 -1.81 14.32
CA GLN A 79 -11.80 -2.74 15.17
C GLN A 79 -11.98 -2.14 16.56
N VAL A 80 -13.20 -2.24 17.10
CA VAL A 80 -13.52 -1.85 18.47
C VAL A 80 -14.21 -2.98 19.21
N ILE A 81 -13.80 -3.19 20.45
CA ILE A 81 -14.40 -4.10 21.42
C ILE A 81 -14.86 -3.22 22.59
N PRO A 82 -16.19 -3.01 22.77
CA PRO A 82 -16.71 -2.28 23.92
C PRO A 82 -16.25 -2.92 25.23
N TRP A 83 -15.78 -2.11 26.19
CA TRP A 83 -15.32 -2.62 27.49
C TRP A 83 -16.25 -2.13 28.60
N GLN A 84 -16.99 -3.07 29.18
CA GLN A 84 -17.92 -2.84 30.28
C GLN A 84 -17.21 -3.13 31.60
N THR A 85 -16.90 -2.09 32.39
CA THR A 85 -16.17 -2.27 33.65
C THR A 85 -16.71 -1.42 34.78
N THR A 86 -16.79 -2.01 35.97
CA THR A 86 -16.98 -1.30 37.25
C THR A 86 -15.65 -1.01 37.95
N THR A 87 -14.54 -1.45 37.37
CA THR A 87 -13.16 -1.18 37.84
C THR A 87 -12.64 0.10 37.21
N THR A 88 -12.01 0.98 37.99
CA THR A 88 -11.32 2.16 37.49
C THR A 88 -10.20 1.76 36.51
N VAL A 89 -10.36 2.13 35.24
CA VAL A 89 -9.33 1.89 34.21
C VAL A 89 -8.14 2.79 34.49
N ARG A 90 -6.92 2.26 34.34
CA ARG A 90 -5.70 3.07 34.40
C ARG A 90 -5.38 3.61 33.01
N LEU A 91 -5.41 4.93 32.88
CA LEU A 91 -5.06 5.70 31.69
C LEU A 91 -4.30 6.98 32.11
N PRO A 92 -3.55 7.62 31.20
CA PRO A 92 -2.77 8.83 31.50
C PRO A 92 -3.61 10.00 32.01
N THR A 93 -4.86 10.08 31.54
CA THR A 93 -5.85 11.11 31.83
C THR A 93 -7.17 10.46 32.27
N ALA A 94 -8.09 11.23 32.85
CA ALA A 94 -9.40 10.70 33.22
C ALA A 94 -10.24 10.39 31.96
N PRO A 95 -10.89 9.22 31.86
CA PRO A 95 -11.67 8.85 30.69
C PRO A 95 -12.89 9.78 30.52
N SER A 96 -13.10 10.26 29.30
CA SER A 96 -14.22 11.14 28.94
C SER A 96 -15.48 10.36 28.54
N GLY A 97 -15.36 9.06 28.23
CA GLY A 97 -16.46 8.17 27.86
C GLY A 97 -16.34 6.76 28.45
N PRO A 98 -17.22 5.83 28.05
CA PRO A 98 -17.07 4.42 28.41
C PRO A 98 -15.81 3.86 27.73
N PRO A 99 -14.97 3.08 28.45
CA PRO A 99 -13.73 2.59 27.89
C PRO A 99 -13.97 1.58 26.76
N SER A 100 -13.04 1.54 25.82
CA SER A 100 -13.06 0.64 24.68
C SER A 100 -11.67 0.08 24.39
N LEU A 101 -11.63 -1.12 23.80
CA LEU A 101 -10.41 -1.80 23.40
C LEU A 101 -10.36 -1.83 21.87
N TRP A 102 -9.25 -1.36 21.29
CA TRP A 102 -9.08 -1.24 19.85
C TRP A 102 -7.91 -2.14 19.38
N PRO A 103 -8.20 -3.36 18.88
CA PRO A 103 -7.17 -4.26 18.37
C PRO A 103 -6.35 -3.61 17.25
N LEU A 104 -5.02 -3.71 17.36
CA LEU A 104 -4.10 -3.16 16.36
C LEU A 104 -4.14 -4.03 15.08
N PRO A 105 -3.98 -3.42 13.89
CA PRO A 105 -3.96 -4.17 12.65
C PRO A 105 -2.64 -4.96 12.53
N ASN A 106 -2.66 -6.07 11.76
CA ASN A 106 -1.55 -7.04 11.74
C ASN A 106 -0.23 -6.46 11.22
N ASP A 107 -0.29 -5.48 10.32
CA ASP A 107 0.87 -4.73 9.81
C ASP A 107 1.53 -3.89 10.91
N LEU A 108 0.76 -3.21 11.76
CA LEU A 108 1.29 -2.47 12.90
C LEU A 108 1.86 -3.40 13.98
N ILE A 109 1.23 -4.55 14.23
CA ILE A 109 1.76 -5.58 15.15
C ILE A 109 3.08 -6.15 14.60
N ALA A 110 3.15 -6.43 13.29
CA ALA A 110 4.39 -6.87 12.64
C ALA A 110 5.47 -5.78 12.70
N ARG A 111 5.11 -4.51 12.46
CA ARG A 111 6.00 -3.35 12.59
C ARG A 111 6.59 -3.29 13.99
N ALA A 112 5.76 -3.29 15.05
CA ALA A 112 6.21 -3.26 16.45
C ALA A 112 7.12 -4.44 16.83
N GLY A 113 6.96 -5.62 16.21
CA GLY A 113 7.86 -6.75 16.37
C GLY A 113 9.18 -6.67 15.59
N SER A 114 9.33 -5.66 14.73
CA SER A 114 10.47 -5.44 13.82
C SER A 114 11.09 -4.05 13.94
N ASP A 115 10.57 -3.19 14.82
CA ASP A 115 11.02 -1.80 14.95
C ASP A 115 12.29 -1.71 15.79
N HIS A 116 13.43 -1.60 15.11
CA HIS A 116 14.74 -1.40 15.75
C HIS A 116 15.06 0.10 15.91
N SER A 117 14.22 0.99 15.36
CA SER A 117 14.36 2.45 15.43
C SER A 117 13.98 3.03 16.79
N GLY A 118 13.13 2.34 17.55
CA GLY A 118 12.58 2.86 18.80
C GLY A 118 11.59 4.00 18.54
N SER A 119 10.71 3.84 17.54
CA SER A 119 9.70 4.86 17.26
C SER A 119 8.60 4.89 18.32
N GLU A 120 8.33 6.08 18.86
CA GLU A 120 7.10 6.36 19.60
C GLU A 120 5.90 6.43 18.64
N PHE A 121 4.75 5.88 19.04
CA PHE A 121 3.50 5.91 18.28
C PHE A 121 2.41 6.70 19.01
N LEU A 122 1.81 7.66 18.31
CA LEU A 122 0.59 8.35 18.74
C LEU A 122 -0.65 7.67 18.15
N LEU A 123 -1.75 7.66 18.90
CA LEU A 123 -3.08 7.32 18.40
C LEU A 123 -3.82 8.60 18.05
N GLU A 124 -4.09 8.79 16.76
CA GLU A 124 -4.79 9.95 16.22
C GLU A 124 -6.24 9.60 15.86
N GLN A 125 -7.09 10.61 15.88
CA GLN A 125 -8.46 10.57 15.38
C GLN A 125 -8.66 11.56 14.23
N THR A 126 -9.58 11.23 13.32
CA THR A 126 -10.08 12.14 12.29
C THR A 126 -11.56 11.87 12.01
N THR A 127 -12.24 12.82 11.35
CA THR A 127 -13.68 12.76 11.02
C THR A 127 -13.82 12.68 9.49
N PRO A 128 -13.88 11.47 8.88
CA PRO A 128 -13.81 11.33 7.42
C PRO A 128 -14.91 12.05 6.63
N GLN A 129 -16.03 12.35 7.29
CA GLN A 129 -17.18 13.05 6.71
C GLN A 129 -16.92 14.55 6.47
N THR A 130 -15.84 15.13 7.00
CA THR A 130 -15.43 16.51 6.64
C THR A 130 -14.63 16.58 5.33
N GLY A 131 -14.44 15.45 4.63
CA GLY A 131 -13.85 15.42 3.29
C GLY A 131 -12.32 15.34 3.29
N ALA A 132 -11.70 15.77 2.19
CA ALA A 132 -10.25 15.69 2.01
C ALA A 132 -9.45 16.53 3.02
N ASP A 133 -10.06 17.57 3.58
CA ASP A 133 -9.45 18.48 4.56
C ASP A 133 -9.58 17.99 6.02
N ALA A 134 -10.01 16.74 6.23
CA ALA A 134 -10.14 16.13 7.55
C ALA A 134 -8.76 16.04 8.24
N ARG A 135 -8.54 16.92 9.23
CA ARG A 135 -7.32 16.94 10.02
C ARG A 135 -7.26 15.75 10.99
N TYR A 136 -6.05 15.31 11.31
CA TYR A 136 -5.79 14.35 12.37
C TYR A 136 -5.41 15.11 13.65
N THR A 137 -5.85 14.61 14.81
CA THR A 137 -5.48 15.11 16.14
C THR A 137 -5.17 13.93 17.06
N GLU A 138 -4.20 14.07 17.98
CA GLU A 138 -3.96 13.03 18.99
C GLU A 138 -5.20 12.84 19.88
N LEU A 139 -5.51 11.59 20.21
CA LEU A 139 -6.57 11.22 21.13
C LEU A 139 -6.16 11.54 22.59
N GLY A 140 -7.05 12.16 23.37
CA GLY A 140 -6.71 12.72 24.68
C GLY A 140 -6.54 11.69 25.80
N CYS A 141 -7.16 10.52 25.67
CA CYS A 141 -7.17 9.49 26.70
C CYS A 141 -7.01 8.07 26.10
N TYR A 142 -5.76 7.61 25.97
CA TYR A 142 -5.44 6.23 25.58
C TYR A 142 -4.10 5.73 26.14
N ALA A 143 -3.96 4.41 26.21
CA ALA A 143 -2.73 3.69 26.53
C ALA A 143 -2.56 2.46 25.62
N TRP A 144 -1.33 2.12 25.27
CA TRP A 144 -1.01 0.85 24.61
C TRP A 144 -1.08 -0.31 25.63
N ALA A 145 -1.48 -1.50 25.18
CA ALA A 145 -1.63 -2.67 26.04
C ALA A 145 -1.51 -4.00 25.28
N THR A 146 -1.54 -5.10 26.04
CA THR A 146 -1.56 -6.48 25.51
C THR A 146 -2.82 -7.20 25.96
N LEU A 147 -3.57 -7.77 25.02
CA LEU A 147 -4.71 -8.64 25.28
C LEU A 147 -4.35 -10.08 24.90
N VAL A 148 -4.41 -10.99 25.87
CA VAL A 148 -4.08 -12.42 25.72
C VAL A 148 -5.33 -13.23 26.01
N SER A 149 -5.79 -14.09 25.10
CA SER A 149 -6.95 -14.96 25.37
C SER A 149 -6.54 -16.42 25.65
N PHE A 150 -7.19 -17.03 26.63
CA PHE A 150 -7.00 -18.44 27.01
C PHE A 150 -8.33 -19.12 27.34
N THR A 151 -8.35 -20.44 27.21
CA THR A 151 -9.54 -21.26 27.52
C THR A 151 -9.44 -21.81 28.95
N VAL A 152 -10.58 -21.83 29.64
CA VAL A 152 -10.73 -22.45 30.97
C VAL A 152 -11.92 -23.41 31.00
N ARG A 153 -11.89 -24.39 31.92
CA ARG A 153 -13.02 -25.31 32.18
C ARG A 153 -13.47 -25.19 33.63
N ARG A 154 -14.78 -25.09 33.85
CA ARG A 154 -15.39 -25.09 35.18
C ARG A 154 -15.09 -26.38 35.94
N VAL A 155 -14.79 -26.28 37.23
CA VAL A 155 -14.71 -27.44 38.11
C VAL A 155 -16.05 -27.66 38.82
N PRO A 156 -16.74 -28.80 38.63
CA PRO A 156 -17.98 -29.10 39.34
C PRO A 156 -17.79 -29.08 40.86
N GLY A 157 -18.68 -28.41 41.59
CA GLY A 157 -18.65 -28.33 43.06
C GLY A 157 -17.68 -27.31 43.66
N LEU A 158 -16.80 -26.68 42.88
CA LEU A 158 -15.85 -25.66 43.36
C LEU A 158 -16.12 -24.30 42.71
N ALA A 159 -16.81 -23.42 43.43
CA ALA A 159 -17.17 -22.09 42.94
C ALA A 159 -15.94 -21.19 42.77
N GLY A 160 -15.82 -20.56 41.59
CA GLY A 160 -14.68 -19.71 41.24
C GLY A 160 -13.37 -20.47 40.94
N THR A 161 -13.38 -21.80 40.94
CA THR A 161 -12.24 -22.62 40.52
C THR A 161 -12.43 -23.08 39.08
N VAL A 162 -11.40 -22.92 38.26
CA VAL A 162 -11.36 -23.40 36.87
C VAL A 162 -10.05 -24.10 36.56
N GLU A 163 -10.09 -25.10 35.70
CA GLU A 163 -8.90 -25.67 35.06
C GLU A 163 -8.46 -24.75 33.91
N VAL A 164 -7.16 -24.49 33.80
CA VAL A 164 -6.59 -23.65 32.74
C VAL A 164 -6.07 -24.55 31.62
N PHE A 165 -6.41 -24.20 30.38
CA PHE A 165 -5.91 -24.87 29.18
C PHE A 165 -4.87 -24.00 28.49
N ARG A 166 -5.10 -23.61 27.23
CA ARG A 166 -4.08 -22.99 26.39
C ARG A 166 -4.51 -21.63 25.87
N ALA A 167 -3.53 -20.74 25.76
CA ALA A 167 -3.55 -19.67 24.77
C ALA A 167 -3.33 -20.24 23.36
N ASN A 168 -3.68 -19.46 22.33
CA ASN A 168 -3.32 -19.78 20.95
C ASN A 168 -1.81 -19.53 20.69
N THR A 169 -1.31 -19.94 19.53
CA THR A 169 0.12 -19.83 19.19
C THR A 169 0.65 -18.39 19.23
N ALA A 170 -0.13 -17.41 18.77
CA ALA A 170 0.27 -15.99 18.77
C ALA A 170 0.26 -15.41 20.18
N ASP A 171 -0.78 -15.67 20.96
CA ASP A 171 -0.89 -15.20 22.35
C ASP A 171 0.17 -15.84 23.25
N ARG A 172 0.52 -17.11 23.04
CA ARG A 172 1.66 -17.75 23.72
C ARG A 172 3.00 -17.07 23.40
N GLN A 173 3.19 -16.63 22.15
CA GLN A 173 4.39 -15.88 21.76
C GLN A 173 4.42 -14.48 22.40
N ARG A 174 3.28 -13.78 22.45
CA ARG A 174 3.15 -12.49 23.15
C ARG A 174 3.48 -12.59 24.63
N ILE A 175 2.97 -13.62 25.34
CA ILE A 175 3.36 -13.84 26.75
C ILE A 175 4.87 -14.09 26.87
N ALA A 176 5.48 -14.83 25.95
CA ALA A 176 6.92 -15.07 25.97
C ALA A 176 7.74 -13.78 25.84
N GLN A 177 7.40 -12.94 24.86
CA GLN A 177 8.04 -11.63 24.63
C GLN A 177 7.81 -10.65 25.79
N LEU A 178 6.60 -10.65 26.36
CA LEU A 178 6.29 -9.86 27.55
C LEU A 178 7.10 -10.32 28.78
N LEU A 179 7.25 -11.63 28.99
CA LEU A 179 8.09 -12.17 30.07
C LEU A 179 9.58 -11.86 29.85
N GLU A 180 10.04 -11.86 28.61
CA GLU A 180 11.41 -11.45 28.26
C GLU A 180 11.65 -9.97 28.60
N TYR A 181 10.73 -9.08 28.22
CA TYR A 181 10.76 -7.66 28.61
C TYR A 181 10.72 -7.47 30.13
N LEU A 182 9.77 -8.10 30.85
CA LEU A 182 9.66 -7.96 32.30
C LEU A 182 10.94 -8.42 33.04
N ARG A 183 11.58 -9.49 32.57
CA ARG A 183 12.84 -10.01 33.13
C ARG A 183 14.07 -9.17 32.77
N SER A 184 13.94 -8.22 31.84
CA SER A 184 15.02 -7.28 31.50
C SER A 184 15.07 -6.06 32.44
N ILE A 185 14.02 -5.84 33.24
CA ILE A 185 13.88 -4.69 34.14
C ILE A 185 14.99 -4.64 35.23
N PRO A 186 15.52 -5.78 35.75
CA PRO A 186 16.69 -5.78 36.64
C PRO A 186 17.96 -6.43 36.02
N GLU A 187 19.09 -5.74 36.17
CA GLU A 187 20.47 -6.29 36.14
C GLU A 187 21.08 -6.86 34.83
N LYS A 188 20.54 -6.59 33.63
CA LYS A 188 21.30 -6.86 32.39
C LYS A 188 21.31 -5.69 31.39
N PRO A 189 22.44 -5.46 30.69
CA PRO A 189 22.44 -4.56 29.55
C PRO A 189 21.52 -5.14 28.47
N ALA A 190 20.72 -4.27 27.85
CA ALA A 190 19.84 -4.68 26.77
C ALA A 190 20.65 -5.32 25.63
N THR A 191 20.50 -6.63 25.44
CA THR A 191 20.51 -7.19 24.08
C THR A 191 19.44 -6.41 23.32
N GLY A 192 19.82 -5.72 22.24
CA GLY A 192 19.07 -4.60 21.64
C GLY A 192 17.77 -4.97 20.91
N ALA A 193 16.88 -5.69 21.59
CA ALA A 193 15.56 -6.14 21.13
C ALA A 193 14.40 -5.33 21.76
N PHE A 194 14.67 -4.56 22.83
CA PHE A 194 13.67 -3.73 23.50
C PHE A 194 14.28 -2.38 23.96
N PRO A 195 13.51 -1.28 23.96
CA PRO A 195 13.86 -0.05 24.68
C PRO A 195 14.13 -0.31 26.18
N PRO A 196 15.01 0.48 26.82
CA PRO A 196 15.30 0.31 28.25
C PRO A 196 14.09 0.69 29.11
N ALA A 197 13.58 -0.27 29.88
CA ALA A 197 12.41 -0.07 30.75
C ALA A 197 12.67 1.01 31.83
N PRO A 198 11.67 1.85 32.16
CA PRO A 198 11.83 2.89 33.16
C PRO A 198 11.95 2.31 34.59
N PRO A 199 12.66 2.99 35.52
CA PRO A 199 12.81 2.52 36.88
C PRO A 199 11.48 2.31 37.60
N GLY A 200 11.24 1.10 38.10
CA GLY A 200 10.02 0.76 38.85
C GLY A 200 8.83 0.35 37.97
N GLU A 201 9.05 0.07 36.68
CA GLU A 201 8.07 -0.50 35.76
C GLU A 201 7.33 -1.72 36.35
N ARG A 202 6.00 -1.73 36.23
CA ARG A 202 5.12 -2.79 36.72
C ARG A 202 3.97 -3.07 35.73
N PRO A 203 3.71 -4.33 35.38
CA PRO A 203 2.48 -4.71 34.68
C PRO A 203 1.29 -4.72 35.65
N LEU A 204 0.13 -4.27 35.16
CA LEU A 204 -1.18 -4.41 35.77
C LEU A 204 -1.99 -5.45 34.99
N LEU A 205 -2.48 -6.47 35.69
CA LEU A 205 -3.30 -7.54 35.12
C LEU A 205 -4.78 -7.30 35.42
N THR A 206 -5.60 -7.20 34.37
CA THR A 206 -7.07 -7.20 34.46
C THR A 206 -7.62 -8.45 33.77
N LEU A 207 -8.51 -9.17 34.44
CA LEU A 207 -9.22 -10.32 33.85
C LEU A 207 -10.53 -9.85 33.20
N LEU A 208 -10.79 -10.32 31.99
CA LEU A 208 -11.98 -10.00 31.20
C LEU A 208 -12.64 -11.27 30.69
N TRP A 209 -13.95 -11.20 30.48
CA TRP A 209 -14.78 -12.25 29.90
C TRP A 209 -15.83 -11.66 28.98
N GLN A 210 -16.41 -12.48 28.10
CA GLN A 210 -17.54 -12.08 27.27
C GLN A 210 -18.84 -12.60 27.88
N LEU A 211 -19.82 -11.72 28.08
CA LEU A 211 -21.18 -12.13 28.47
C LEU A 211 -21.96 -12.65 27.24
N PRO A 212 -22.91 -13.59 27.41
CA PRO A 212 -23.78 -14.02 26.33
C PRO A 212 -24.55 -12.85 25.69
N PRO A 213 -24.76 -12.88 24.36
CA PRO A 213 -25.44 -11.80 23.65
C PRO A 213 -26.86 -11.60 24.19
N SER A 214 -27.14 -10.38 24.63
CA SER A 214 -28.40 -10.00 25.28
C SER A 214 -29.04 -8.82 24.56
N PRO A 215 -30.37 -8.78 24.35
CA PRO A 215 -31.03 -7.69 23.65
C PRO A 215 -30.73 -6.32 24.29
N GLY A 216 -30.27 -5.36 23.48
CA GLY A 216 -29.92 -4.02 23.95
C GLY A 216 -28.50 -3.85 24.51
N ILE A 217 -27.70 -4.92 24.60
CA ILE A 217 -26.29 -4.87 25.02
C ILE A 217 -25.41 -5.24 23.82
N SER A 218 -24.58 -4.31 23.37
CA SER A 218 -23.57 -4.59 22.33
C SER A 218 -22.58 -5.66 22.82
N PRO A 219 -22.21 -6.65 21.99
CA PRO A 219 -21.20 -7.64 22.36
C PRO A 219 -19.86 -6.95 22.63
N GLY A 220 -19.21 -7.35 23.71
CA GLY A 220 -17.97 -6.74 24.19
C GLY A 220 -17.33 -7.56 25.31
N LEU A 221 -16.31 -7.01 25.93
CA LEU A 221 -15.65 -7.60 27.10
C LEU A 221 -16.12 -6.93 28.39
N THR A 222 -16.24 -7.72 29.45
CA THR A 222 -16.68 -7.29 30.78
C THR A 222 -15.58 -7.58 31.80
N SER A 223 -15.41 -6.70 32.79
CA SER A 223 -14.56 -6.95 33.96
C SER A 223 -15.12 -6.30 35.22
N THR A 224 -15.05 -7.00 36.35
CA THR A 224 -15.39 -6.48 37.68
C THR A 224 -14.18 -6.57 38.62
N PRO A 225 -14.11 -5.78 39.70
CA PRO A 225 -13.01 -5.85 40.66
C PRO A 225 -12.81 -7.27 41.20
N LEU A 226 -11.57 -7.77 41.11
CA LEU A 226 -11.16 -9.05 41.68
C LEU A 226 -10.43 -8.83 43.01
N VAL A 227 -10.61 -9.76 43.94
CA VAL A 227 -9.77 -9.81 45.14
C VAL A 227 -8.41 -10.40 44.74
N ALA A 228 -7.43 -9.53 44.52
CA ALA A 228 -6.12 -9.90 43.95
C ALA A 228 -5.43 -11.04 44.73
N ASP A 229 -5.32 -10.91 46.06
CA ASP A 229 -4.65 -11.93 46.91
C ASP A 229 -5.44 -13.25 47.04
N ARG A 230 -6.63 -13.34 46.44
CA ARG A 230 -7.47 -14.54 46.37
C ARG A 230 -7.83 -14.93 44.93
N THR A 231 -7.14 -14.34 43.95
CA THR A 231 -7.18 -14.71 42.55
C THR A 231 -5.78 -15.19 42.18
N PHE A 232 -5.61 -16.47 41.88
CA PHE A 232 -4.30 -17.09 41.75
C PHE A 232 -4.35 -18.30 40.81
N ILE A 233 -3.20 -18.63 40.21
CA ILE A 233 -2.99 -19.85 39.42
C ILE A 233 -2.04 -20.81 40.16
N VAL A 234 -2.33 -22.10 40.10
CA VAL A 234 -1.59 -23.19 40.77
C VAL A 234 -1.25 -24.28 39.79
N GLN A 235 0.00 -24.72 39.81
CA GLN A 235 0.48 -25.91 39.11
C GLN A 235 0.44 -27.13 40.04
N THR A 236 -0.09 -28.24 39.54
CA THR A 236 -0.38 -29.47 40.31
C THR A 236 0.15 -30.74 39.63
N ASN A 237 0.59 -30.67 38.36
CA ASN A 237 1.23 -31.77 37.61
C ASN A 237 2.71 -31.97 38.01
N LEU A 238 2.98 -32.10 39.31
CA LEU A 238 4.32 -32.36 39.85
C LEU A 238 4.61 -33.86 39.78
N SER A 239 5.25 -34.32 38.71
CA SER A 239 5.46 -35.76 38.48
C SER A 239 6.85 -36.13 37.94
N THR A 240 7.92 -35.54 38.51
CA THR A 240 9.29 -36.12 38.53
C THR A 240 10.16 -35.57 39.69
N GLU A 241 9.68 -35.57 40.94
CA GLU A 241 10.63 -35.59 42.08
C GLU A 241 11.00 -37.05 42.39
N THR A 242 11.98 -37.56 41.65
CA THR A 242 12.50 -38.91 41.86
C THR A 242 13.58 -38.89 42.94
N HIS A 243 13.25 -39.41 44.14
CA HIS A 243 14.17 -39.94 45.16
C HIS A 243 15.43 -39.11 45.53
N SER A 244 15.42 -38.49 46.71
CA SER A 244 16.64 -38.24 47.51
C SER A 244 16.38 -38.14 49.03
N GLY A 245 16.17 -39.30 49.67
CA GLY A 245 16.41 -39.53 51.11
C GLY A 245 15.51 -38.81 52.14
N PRO A 246 15.24 -39.42 53.31
CA PRO A 246 14.41 -38.82 54.35
C PRO A 246 15.18 -37.78 55.20
N ARG A 247 15.69 -36.68 54.58
CA ARG A 247 16.31 -35.56 55.33
C ARG A 247 16.28 -34.20 54.63
N ALA A 248 15.10 -33.76 54.18
CA ALA A 248 14.87 -32.37 53.73
C ALA A 248 13.50 -31.79 54.15
N ALA A 249 12.92 -32.28 55.26
CA ALA A 249 11.69 -31.71 55.81
C ALA A 249 11.97 -30.36 56.52
N ARG A 250 12.00 -29.26 55.74
CA ARG A 250 11.66 -27.86 56.08
C ARG A 250 12.35 -26.86 55.13
N SER A 251 11.76 -26.67 53.94
CA SER A 251 11.88 -25.42 53.19
C SER A 251 10.59 -25.18 52.39
N SER A 252 10.20 -23.92 52.22
CA SER A 252 8.91 -23.52 51.66
C SER A 252 8.92 -23.47 50.12
N THR A 253 8.66 -24.61 49.48
CA THR A 253 8.60 -24.76 48.01
C THR A 253 7.32 -24.21 47.35
N ALA A 254 6.34 -23.75 48.15
CA ALA A 254 5.07 -23.21 47.65
C ALA A 254 5.22 -22.02 46.67
N GLY A 255 6.32 -21.27 46.73
CA GLY A 255 6.53 -20.07 45.90
C GLY A 255 6.79 -20.33 44.40
N GLN A 256 7.07 -21.57 43.98
CA GLN A 256 7.31 -21.86 42.56
C GLN A 256 6.04 -22.28 41.80
N HIS A 257 5.16 -23.07 42.42
CA HIS A 257 3.98 -23.66 41.75
C HIS A 257 2.68 -22.89 42.01
N PHE A 258 2.76 -21.66 42.51
CA PHE A 258 1.65 -20.78 42.83
C PHE A 258 1.99 -19.35 42.42
N ALA A 259 1.01 -18.61 41.90
CA ALA A 259 1.11 -17.15 41.75
C ALA A 259 -0.25 -16.49 41.94
N ALA A 260 -0.31 -15.45 42.78
CA ALA A 260 -1.45 -14.53 42.80
C ALA A 260 -1.42 -13.62 41.57
N ILE A 261 -2.57 -13.09 41.15
CA ILE A 261 -2.65 -12.13 40.02
C ILE A 261 -1.91 -10.81 40.32
N SER A 262 -1.59 -10.55 41.59
CA SER A 262 -0.69 -9.46 42.03
C SER A 262 0.80 -9.76 41.82
N ASP A 263 1.20 -11.04 41.74
CA ASP A 263 2.53 -11.48 41.28
C ASP A 263 2.48 -11.70 39.76
N CYS A 264 2.44 -10.58 39.04
CA CYS A 264 2.14 -10.58 37.61
C CYS A 264 3.14 -11.40 36.78
N GLU A 265 4.44 -11.37 37.10
CA GLU A 265 5.44 -12.11 36.32
C GLU A 265 5.29 -13.63 36.53
N ARG A 266 5.16 -14.10 37.78
CA ARG A 266 4.98 -15.54 38.03
C ARG A 266 3.62 -16.02 37.51
N PHE A 267 2.57 -15.21 37.59
CA PHE A 267 1.25 -15.52 37.04
C PHE A 267 1.30 -15.70 35.52
N LEU A 268 1.92 -14.75 34.80
CA LEU A 268 2.15 -14.85 33.35
C LEU A 268 3.04 -16.05 32.99
N THR A 269 4.04 -16.36 33.82
CA THR A 269 4.91 -17.53 33.60
C THR A 269 4.13 -18.84 33.69
N LEU A 270 3.31 -19.03 34.74
CA LEU A 270 2.48 -20.23 34.89
C LEU A 270 1.43 -20.35 33.78
N LEU A 271 0.84 -19.23 33.31
CA LEU A 271 -0.08 -19.22 32.16
C LEU A 271 0.62 -19.59 30.84
N TRP A 272 1.86 -19.14 30.65
CA TRP A 272 2.69 -19.52 29.50
C TRP A 272 3.06 -20.99 29.52
N GLU A 273 3.59 -21.51 30.65
CA GLU A 273 3.95 -22.92 30.82
C GLU A 273 2.75 -23.84 30.50
N CYS A 274 1.56 -23.52 31.03
CA CYS A 274 0.31 -24.22 30.75
C CYS A 274 -0.03 -24.23 29.24
N SER A 275 0.20 -23.11 28.56
CA SER A 275 -0.01 -22.96 27.12
C SER A 275 1.04 -23.66 26.25
N VAL A 276 2.21 -23.99 26.80
CA VAL A 276 3.24 -24.81 26.15
C VAL A 276 2.87 -26.29 26.24
N VAL A 277 2.48 -26.79 27.42
CA VAL A 277 2.13 -28.21 27.63
C VAL A 277 0.79 -28.62 27.02
N GLY A 278 -0.07 -27.65 26.68
CA GLY A 278 -1.36 -27.89 26.02
C GLY A 278 -2.57 -27.97 26.97
N GLY A 279 -2.39 -27.61 28.24
CA GLY A 279 -3.38 -27.72 29.32
C GLY A 279 -3.19 -28.96 30.20
N GLY A 280 -3.92 -29.00 31.31
CA GLY A 280 -3.89 -30.07 32.30
C GLY A 280 -2.89 -29.82 33.43
N GLY A 281 -3.37 -29.95 34.67
CA GLY A 281 -2.57 -29.75 35.88
C GLY A 281 -2.39 -28.30 36.33
N TYR A 282 -2.94 -27.32 35.63
CA TYR A 282 -2.96 -25.92 36.07
C TYR A 282 -4.41 -25.51 36.41
N TRP A 283 -4.60 -24.90 37.57
CA TRP A 283 -5.91 -24.47 38.07
C TRP A 283 -5.84 -23.00 38.47
N MET A 284 -6.86 -22.23 38.12
CA MET A 284 -7.02 -20.85 38.55
C MET A 284 -8.21 -20.74 39.50
N GLN A 285 -7.98 -20.16 40.67
CA GLN A 285 -9.04 -19.62 41.50
C GLN A 285 -9.23 -18.14 41.14
N TYR A 286 -10.46 -17.70 40.95
CA TYR A 286 -10.83 -16.29 40.95
C TYR A 286 -11.80 -15.99 42.08
N ARG A 287 -11.81 -14.73 42.53
CA ARG A 287 -12.75 -14.24 43.54
C ARG A 287 -13.24 -12.83 43.19
N GLY A 288 -14.44 -12.78 42.62
CA GLY A 288 -15.16 -11.58 42.19
C GLY A 288 -16.46 -11.97 41.49
N GLU A 289 -17.17 -11.00 40.91
CA GLU A 289 -18.48 -11.18 40.27
C GLU A 289 -18.38 -11.67 38.82
N VAL A 290 -17.75 -12.83 38.61
CA VAL A 290 -17.74 -13.54 37.32
C VAL A 290 -18.97 -14.45 37.26
N PRO A 291 -19.95 -14.20 36.37
CA PRO A 291 -21.19 -14.97 36.35
C PRO A 291 -21.01 -16.34 35.67
N ASP A 292 -21.73 -17.34 36.16
CA ASP A 292 -21.76 -18.70 35.58
C ASP A 292 -22.20 -18.74 34.10
N SER A 293 -22.82 -17.68 33.58
CA SER A 293 -23.29 -17.57 32.20
C SER A 293 -22.18 -17.45 31.15
N ILE A 294 -20.92 -17.26 31.55
CA ILE A 294 -19.78 -17.26 30.61
C ILE A 294 -19.38 -18.67 30.13
N PHE A 295 -19.85 -19.70 30.83
CA PHE A 295 -19.53 -21.10 30.52
C PHE A 295 -20.57 -21.69 29.56
N ASP A 296 -20.10 -22.43 28.57
CA ASP A 296 -20.94 -23.18 27.63
C ASP A 296 -21.45 -24.51 28.21
N GLN A 297 -22.09 -25.33 27.37
CA GLN A 297 -22.67 -26.62 27.75
C GLN A 297 -21.63 -27.65 28.19
N ASP A 298 -20.38 -27.54 27.72
CA ASP A 298 -19.25 -28.39 28.10
C ASP A 298 -18.51 -27.83 29.34
N GLY A 299 -19.00 -26.72 29.90
CA GLY A 299 -18.39 -26.01 31.01
C GLY A 299 -17.13 -25.26 30.62
N LEU A 300 -16.91 -24.97 29.33
CA LEU A 300 -15.77 -24.20 28.84
C LEU A 300 -16.13 -22.71 28.78
N ALA A 301 -15.14 -21.85 29.07
CA ALA A 301 -15.24 -20.42 28.88
C ALA A 301 -13.94 -19.88 28.27
N ARG A 302 -14.06 -18.74 27.56
CA ARG A 302 -12.90 -17.98 27.08
C ARG A 302 -12.70 -16.77 27.97
N LEU A 303 -11.54 -16.70 28.61
CA LEU A 303 -11.10 -15.55 29.38
C LEU A 303 -10.02 -14.80 28.61
N SER A 304 -9.93 -13.51 28.85
CA SER A 304 -8.88 -12.65 28.33
C SER A 304 -8.17 -11.94 29.48
N LEU A 305 -6.86 -11.77 29.36
CA LEU A 305 -6.03 -11.02 30.28
C LEU A 305 -5.56 -9.75 29.56
N LEU A 306 -5.98 -8.58 30.04
CA LEU A 306 -5.44 -7.30 29.63
C LEU A 306 -4.24 -6.98 30.53
N VAL A 307 -3.07 -6.82 29.90
CA VAL A 307 -1.84 -6.38 30.54
C VAL A 307 -1.60 -4.93 30.14
N GLN A 308 -1.55 -4.06 31.13
CA GLN A 308 -1.19 -2.64 30.98
C GLN A 308 0.13 -2.38 31.68
N LEU A 309 1.09 -1.73 31.03
CA LEU A 309 2.35 -1.32 31.66
C LEU A 309 2.19 0.02 32.39
N SER A 310 2.85 0.17 33.54
CA SER A 310 2.81 1.41 34.32
C SER A 310 3.38 2.61 33.56
N SER A 311 4.44 2.37 32.78
CA SER A 311 5.03 3.31 31.81
C SER A 311 3.98 3.85 30.82
N GLN A 312 3.25 2.96 30.15
CA GLN A 312 2.29 3.30 29.09
C GLN A 312 0.97 3.90 29.59
N CYS A 313 0.71 3.84 30.90
CA CYS A 313 -0.53 4.34 31.54
C CYS A 313 -0.31 5.49 32.53
N GLY A 314 0.93 5.95 32.68
CA GLY A 314 1.29 7.08 33.55
C GLY A 314 0.92 8.45 32.96
N VAL A 315 1.07 9.51 33.75
CA VAL A 315 0.76 10.90 33.35
C VAL A 315 1.63 11.39 32.19
N ALA A 316 2.87 10.91 32.11
CA ALA A 316 3.74 11.02 30.94
C ALA A 316 3.91 9.60 30.36
N PRO A 317 3.00 9.16 29.49
CA PRO A 317 2.96 7.76 29.05
C PRO A 317 4.09 7.47 28.06
N ASP A 318 4.71 6.30 28.22
CA ASP A 318 5.55 5.72 27.18
C ASP A 318 4.69 5.38 25.95
N ARG A 319 5.07 5.92 24.79
CA ARG A 319 4.36 5.79 23.52
C ARG A 319 4.95 4.72 22.59
N HIS A 320 6.02 4.02 22.97
CA HIS A 320 6.56 2.92 22.18
C HIS A 320 5.55 1.76 22.05
N LEU A 321 5.54 1.13 20.87
CA LEU A 321 4.89 -0.17 20.68
C LEU A 321 5.93 -1.27 20.85
N PHE A 322 5.68 -2.22 21.76
CA PHE A 322 6.55 -3.37 21.95
C PHE A 322 6.07 -4.56 21.09
N ALA A 323 6.95 -5.53 20.83
CA ALA A 323 6.63 -6.73 20.04
C ALA A 323 5.44 -7.56 20.55
N PHE A 324 5.06 -7.40 21.83
CA PHE A 324 3.90 -8.05 22.44
C PHE A 324 2.60 -7.21 22.38
N THR A 325 2.69 -5.90 22.13
CA THR A 325 1.54 -4.97 22.08
C THR A 325 0.60 -5.33 20.93
N ASN A 326 -0.72 -5.40 21.21
CA ASN A 326 -1.72 -5.77 20.21
C ASN A 326 -3.08 -5.06 20.35
N VAL A 327 -3.24 -4.16 21.32
CA VAL A 327 -4.48 -3.42 21.55
C VAL A 327 -4.19 -2.02 22.10
N ALA A 328 -5.00 -1.03 21.74
CA ALA A 328 -5.08 0.24 22.46
C ALA A 328 -6.27 0.22 23.43
N VAL A 329 -6.05 0.68 24.66
CA VAL A 329 -7.11 1.01 25.61
C VAL A 329 -7.46 2.47 25.41
N VAL A 330 -8.69 2.76 25.02
CA VAL A 330 -9.20 4.12 24.79
C VAL A 330 -10.23 4.46 25.87
N GLY A 331 -10.01 5.56 26.58
CA GLY A 331 -10.93 6.14 27.56
C GLY A 331 -11.80 7.28 27.01
N ASP A 332 -11.52 7.73 25.79
CA ASP A 332 -12.35 8.71 25.10
C ASP A 332 -13.60 8.09 24.48
N GLY A 333 -14.69 8.86 24.47
CA GLY A 333 -15.98 8.46 23.91
C GLY A 333 -16.00 8.44 22.37
N VAL A 334 -15.14 7.64 21.75
CA VAL A 334 -15.01 7.51 20.29
C VAL A 334 -16.14 6.68 19.70
N ASP A 335 -16.91 7.27 18.78
CA ASP A 335 -17.90 6.55 17.97
C ASP A 335 -17.27 6.11 16.63
N PRO A 336 -17.13 4.80 16.35
CA PRO A 336 -16.54 4.28 15.11
C PRO A 336 -17.37 4.56 13.85
N ALA A 337 -18.63 5.00 13.98
CA ALA A 337 -19.46 5.39 12.83
C ALA A 337 -19.16 6.81 12.33
N SER A 338 -18.60 7.67 13.18
CA SER A 338 -18.27 9.06 12.88
C SER A 338 -16.77 9.35 12.89
N VAL A 339 -15.98 8.64 13.69
CA VAL A 339 -14.53 8.87 13.85
C VAL A 339 -13.72 7.68 13.33
N ALA A 340 -12.66 7.97 12.58
CA ALA A 340 -11.63 6.99 12.21
C ALA A 340 -10.39 7.20 13.08
N LEU A 341 -9.85 6.11 13.65
CA LEU A 341 -8.59 6.12 14.39
C LEU A 341 -7.43 5.62 13.53
N ALA A 342 -6.23 6.19 13.73
CA ALA A 342 -5.00 5.71 13.12
C ALA A 342 -3.82 5.86 14.07
N ALA A 343 -2.92 4.87 14.09
CA ALA A 343 -1.64 4.99 14.78
C ALA A 343 -0.57 5.58 13.86
N ARG A 344 0.30 6.44 14.39
CA ARG A 344 1.36 7.13 13.66
C ARG A 344 2.65 7.16 14.46
N ALA A 345 3.77 6.76 13.84
CA ALA A 345 5.10 6.95 14.41
C ALA A 345 5.51 8.43 14.40
N VAL A 346 6.13 8.93 15.46
CA VAL A 346 6.50 10.36 15.60
C VAL A 346 7.96 10.64 15.94
N ASN A 347 8.66 9.77 16.66
CA ASN A 347 10.05 9.99 17.09
C ASN A 347 10.92 8.73 16.93
N PRO A 348 11.57 8.49 15.76
CA PRO A 348 11.38 9.18 14.49
C PRO A 348 10.07 8.79 13.80
N PRO A 349 9.56 9.61 12.86
CA PRO A 349 8.39 9.26 12.06
C PRO A 349 8.71 8.14 11.05
N GLU A 350 7.72 7.28 10.80
CA GLU A 350 7.80 6.30 9.72
C GLU A 350 7.49 6.98 8.39
N LEU A 351 8.56 7.29 7.65
CA LEU A 351 8.51 7.87 6.31
C LEU A 351 8.77 6.79 5.26
N ARG A 352 8.10 6.92 4.11
CA ARG A 352 8.37 6.12 2.92
C ARG A 352 8.45 7.02 1.67
N PRO A 353 9.37 6.74 0.73
CA PRO A 353 9.41 7.45 -0.53
C PRO A 353 8.19 7.07 -1.36
N VAL A 354 7.49 8.09 -1.87
CA VAL A 354 6.41 7.95 -2.86
C VAL A 354 6.83 8.68 -4.13
N ALA A 355 6.55 8.06 -5.27
CA ALA A 355 6.88 8.62 -6.58
C ALA A 355 6.14 9.94 -6.81
N SER A 356 6.87 10.98 -7.20
CA SER A 356 6.28 12.28 -7.60
C SER A 356 5.80 12.27 -9.05
N VAL A 357 6.24 11.29 -9.86
CA VAL A 357 5.96 11.14 -11.29
C VAL A 357 5.90 9.66 -11.67
N ASP A 358 5.09 9.30 -12.67
CA ASP A 358 5.02 7.92 -13.18
C ASP A 358 6.36 7.48 -13.81
N PRO A 359 6.62 6.17 -13.95
CA PRO A 359 7.76 5.67 -14.70
C PRO A 359 7.83 6.24 -16.11
N GLY A 360 9.01 6.66 -16.54
CA GLY A 360 9.23 7.30 -17.84
C GLY A 360 8.84 8.77 -17.93
N GLN A 361 8.38 9.36 -16.83
CA GLN A 361 8.15 10.79 -16.72
C GLN A 361 9.25 11.45 -15.88
N VAL A 362 9.49 12.74 -16.13
CA VAL A 362 10.25 13.63 -15.25
C VAL A 362 9.56 14.98 -15.14
N GLY A 363 9.88 15.75 -14.11
CA GLY A 363 9.33 17.09 -13.95
C GLY A 363 10.36 18.17 -13.70
N PHE A 364 9.91 19.41 -13.81
CA PHE A 364 10.60 20.61 -13.34
C PHE A 364 9.60 21.55 -12.68
N THR A 365 10.08 22.40 -11.77
CA THR A 365 9.27 23.34 -11.02
C THR A 365 10.03 24.65 -10.79
N ALA A 366 9.30 25.74 -10.65
CA ALA A 366 9.78 27.04 -10.21
C ALA A 366 8.65 27.74 -9.45
N ARG A 367 9.00 28.55 -8.45
CA ARG A 367 8.02 29.31 -7.65
C ARG A 367 8.35 30.80 -7.67
N PHE A 368 7.31 31.61 -7.81
CA PHE A 368 7.42 33.07 -7.92
C PHE A 368 6.35 33.75 -7.07
N ALA A 369 6.61 34.96 -6.57
CA ALA A 369 5.59 35.74 -5.88
C ALA A 369 4.46 36.12 -6.85
N ASN A 370 3.21 35.97 -6.43
CA ASN A 370 2.05 36.32 -7.23
C ASN A 370 1.97 37.85 -7.43
N PRO A 371 2.11 38.36 -8.68
CA PRO A 371 2.14 39.80 -8.96
C PRO A 371 0.75 40.46 -8.95
N LEU A 372 -0.32 39.78 -8.54
CA LEU A 372 -1.69 40.29 -8.60
C LEU A 372 -1.88 41.60 -7.82
N ALA A 373 -1.24 41.73 -6.66
CA ALA A 373 -1.28 42.93 -5.81
C ALA A 373 -0.20 43.98 -6.16
N ASP A 374 0.72 43.69 -7.09
CA ASP A 374 1.82 44.59 -7.46
C ASP A 374 1.41 45.49 -8.64
N ASP A 375 0.91 46.69 -8.35
CA ASP A 375 0.48 47.68 -9.35
C ASP A 375 1.61 48.52 -9.98
N THR A 376 2.88 48.19 -9.71
CA THR A 376 4.02 48.81 -10.39
C THR A 376 4.10 48.40 -11.87
N PRO A 377 4.87 49.13 -12.71
CA PRO A 377 5.16 48.71 -14.08
C PRO A 377 5.78 47.30 -14.17
N GLN A 378 6.53 46.86 -13.16
CA GLN A 378 7.07 45.50 -13.09
C GLN A 378 5.98 44.47 -12.77
N GLY A 379 5.12 44.72 -11.78
CA GLY A 379 3.99 43.84 -11.47
C GLY A 379 3.02 43.65 -12.64
N ARG A 380 2.76 44.70 -13.42
CA ARG A 380 1.99 44.58 -14.68
C ARG A 380 2.69 43.75 -15.74
N LEU A 381 4.01 43.88 -15.88
CA LEU A 381 4.78 43.05 -16.81
C LEU A 381 4.82 41.58 -16.38
N ARG A 382 4.96 41.31 -15.09
CA ARG A 382 4.88 39.95 -14.49
C ARG A 382 3.50 39.32 -14.69
N ARG A 383 2.41 40.11 -14.58
CA ARG A 383 1.04 39.67 -14.90
C ARG A 383 0.86 39.31 -16.38
N LEU A 384 1.53 39.99 -17.31
CA LEU A 384 1.51 39.67 -18.74
C LEU A 384 2.33 38.41 -19.06
N TYR A 385 3.56 38.33 -18.54
CA TYR A 385 4.50 37.22 -18.74
C TYR A 385 4.36 36.13 -17.66
N GLY A 386 3.12 35.78 -17.31
CA GLY A 386 2.83 34.84 -16.23
C GLY A 386 2.91 33.36 -16.60
N LEU A 387 3.11 33.00 -17.87
CA LEU A 387 3.20 31.62 -18.33
C LEU A 387 4.67 31.18 -18.49
N LEU A 388 4.96 29.91 -18.21
CA LEU A 388 6.28 29.33 -18.43
C LEU A 388 6.30 28.47 -19.70
N GLY A 389 6.96 28.95 -20.75
CA GLY A 389 7.28 28.17 -21.94
C GLY A 389 8.48 27.25 -21.70
N PHE A 390 8.53 26.11 -22.40
CA PHE A 390 9.64 25.17 -22.26
C PHE A 390 9.90 24.33 -23.53
N GLN A 391 11.09 23.77 -23.63
CA GLN A 391 11.46 22.70 -24.56
C GLN A 391 12.45 21.74 -23.90
N LEU A 392 12.55 20.52 -24.43
CA LEU A 392 13.63 19.59 -24.11
C LEU A 392 14.80 19.83 -25.07
N ASP A 393 15.99 20.04 -24.53
CA ASP A 393 17.22 20.12 -25.32
C ASP A 393 17.78 18.69 -25.55
N PRO A 394 18.37 18.40 -26.72
CA PRO A 394 18.93 17.08 -27.00
C PRO A 394 20.10 16.73 -26.06
N THR A 395 20.12 15.50 -25.57
CA THR A 395 21.21 14.92 -24.76
C THR A 395 21.74 13.63 -25.40
N THR A 396 22.63 12.91 -24.70
CA THR A 396 23.14 11.59 -25.13
C THR A 396 22.08 10.51 -25.20
N ASP A 397 21.06 10.63 -24.33
CA ASP A 397 20.08 9.58 -24.07
C ASP A 397 18.69 9.96 -24.60
N PHE A 398 18.45 11.26 -24.82
CA PHE A 398 17.16 11.80 -25.26
C PHE A 398 17.30 12.78 -26.44
N CYS A 399 16.44 12.61 -27.44
CA CYS A 399 16.19 13.58 -28.50
C CYS A 399 15.59 14.88 -27.92
N GLY A 400 15.88 16.02 -28.56
CA GLY A 400 15.22 17.28 -28.23
C GLY A 400 13.74 17.29 -28.65
N SER A 401 12.95 18.16 -28.03
CA SER A 401 11.54 18.38 -28.38
C SER A 401 11.34 19.68 -29.16
N VAL A 402 10.17 19.83 -29.76
CA VAL A 402 9.63 21.16 -30.09
C VAL A 402 9.20 21.89 -28.81
N GLU A 403 8.81 23.17 -28.92
CA GLU A 403 8.21 23.92 -27.82
C GLU A 403 6.98 23.18 -27.24
N GLY A 404 7.01 22.95 -25.93
CA GLY A 404 5.91 22.34 -25.19
C GLY A 404 4.79 23.33 -24.89
N ARG A 405 3.59 22.82 -24.61
CA ARG A 405 2.47 23.68 -24.17
C ARG A 405 2.82 24.35 -22.84
N ALA A 406 2.88 25.67 -22.85
CA ALA A 406 3.18 26.52 -21.71
C ALA A 406 2.43 26.12 -20.43
N VAL A 407 3.10 26.35 -19.30
CA VAL A 407 2.60 26.09 -17.95
C VAL A 407 1.91 27.36 -17.46
N SER A 408 0.67 27.23 -17.00
CA SER A 408 -0.04 28.29 -16.27
C SER A 408 0.26 28.17 -14.79
N PRO A 409 0.35 29.30 -14.05
CA PRO A 409 0.60 29.27 -12.62
C PRO A 409 -0.60 28.66 -11.89
N LYS A 410 -0.32 27.91 -10.82
CA LYS A 410 -1.31 27.48 -9.83
C LYS A 410 -0.91 27.97 -8.44
N PRO A 411 -1.85 28.04 -7.48
CA PRO A 411 -1.52 28.17 -6.06
C PRO A 411 -0.52 27.09 -5.62
N ALA A 412 0.37 27.41 -4.69
CA ALA A 412 1.33 26.45 -4.17
C ALA A 412 0.64 25.38 -3.30
N ASP A 413 0.95 24.10 -3.55
CA ASP A 413 0.44 23.01 -2.72
C ASP A 413 1.04 23.09 -1.31
N ALA A 414 0.20 23.03 -0.28
CA ALA A 414 0.63 22.91 1.12
C ALA A 414 0.52 21.45 1.59
N THR A 415 1.42 21.04 2.48
CA THR A 415 1.47 19.68 3.03
C THR A 415 1.55 19.67 4.56
N ASP A 416 1.04 18.62 5.20
CA ASP A 416 1.27 18.34 6.63
C ASP A 416 2.71 17.86 6.87
N GLU A 417 3.05 17.63 8.15
CA GLU A 417 4.37 17.13 8.58
C GLU A 417 4.71 15.72 8.06
N LEU A 418 3.75 15.03 7.44
CA LEU A 418 3.90 13.72 6.80
C LEU A 418 3.81 13.82 5.27
N GLY A 419 3.84 15.01 4.67
CA GLY A 419 3.80 15.20 3.23
C GLY A 419 2.42 15.01 2.58
N PHE A 420 1.34 14.84 3.34
CA PHE A 420 -0.02 14.79 2.77
C PHE A 420 -0.52 16.20 2.45
N LEU A 421 -1.20 16.37 1.32
CA LEU A 421 -1.80 17.65 0.92
C LEU A 421 -2.82 18.15 1.95
N VAL A 422 -2.77 19.45 2.24
CA VAL A 422 -3.72 20.14 3.14
C VAL A 422 -4.17 21.47 2.55
N ALA A 423 -5.42 21.87 2.81
CA ALA A 423 -5.88 23.22 2.50
C ALA A 423 -5.10 24.29 3.29
N SER A 424 -4.63 25.31 2.58
CA SER A 424 -3.91 26.46 3.14
C SER A 424 -4.31 27.75 2.40
N GLU A 425 -4.65 28.79 3.15
CA GLU A 425 -4.97 30.12 2.60
C GLU A 425 -3.72 30.82 2.04
N ALA A 426 -2.52 30.48 2.54
CA ALA A 426 -1.24 31.02 2.06
C ALA A 426 -0.86 30.54 0.64
N ALA A 427 -1.65 29.62 0.05
CA ALA A 427 -1.39 29.09 -1.29
C ALA A 427 -1.52 30.15 -2.40
N GLU A 428 -2.32 31.22 -2.21
CA GLU A 428 -2.60 32.21 -3.25
C GLU A 428 -1.50 33.26 -3.45
N GLU A 429 -0.60 33.47 -2.49
CA GLU A 429 0.50 34.45 -2.59
C GLU A 429 1.65 33.97 -3.50
N VAL A 430 1.72 32.67 -3.80
CA VAL A 430 2.82 32.05 -4.56
C VAL A 430 2.28 31.37 -5.81
N TRP A 431 2.87 31.70 -6.95
CA TRP A 431 2.69 30.98 -8.21
C TRP A 431 3.65 29.79 -8.29
N ASP A 432 3.11 28.57 -8.22
CA ASP A 432 3.82 27.33 -8.52
C ASP A 432 3.64 26.99 -10.01
N LEU A 433 4.76 26.84 -10.72
CA LEU A 433 4.84 26.52 -12.14
C LEU A 433 5.52 25.15 -12.33
N THR A 434 4.86 24.10 -11.83
CA THR A 434 5.30 22.71 -12.00
C THR A 434 4.83 22.10 -13.32
N ARG A 435 5.71 21.38 -14.00
CA ARG A 435 5.38 20.58 -15.19
C ARG A 435 6.02 19.21 -15.18
N ILE A 436 5.22 18.21 -15.55
CA ILE A 436 5.66 16.84 -15.80
C ILE A 436 5.64 16.57 -17.32
N VAL A 437 6.62 15.80 -17.79
CA VAL A 437 6.88 15.46 -19.19
C VAL A 437 7.23 13.97 -19.29
N ASP A 438 6.54 13.25 -20.18
CA ASP A 438 6.85 11.88 -20.55
C ASP A 438 8.12 11.86 -21.41
N ILE A 439 9.26 11.60 -20.76
CA ILE A 439 10.59 11.65 -21.37
C ILE A 439 10.91 10.37 -22.15
N SER A 440 10.24 9.26 -21.83
CA SER A 440 10.42 7.96 -22.50
C SER A 440 10.20 8.02 -24.01
N ARG A 441 9.29 8.89 -24.47
CA ARG A 441 9.00 9.14 -25.90
C ARG A 441 10.14 9.78 -26.68
N PHE A 442 11.07 10.41 -25.97
CA PHE A 442 12.22 11.10 -26.55
C PHE A 442 13.50 10.24 -26.46
N ALA A 443 13.44 9.03 -25.88
CA ALA A 443 14.60 8.18 -25.74
C ALA A 443 15.26 7.86 -27.08
N VAL A 444 16.60 7.95 -27.14
CA VAL A 444 17.39 7.55 -28.32
C VAL A 444 17.43 6.01 -28.46
N ARG A 445 17.21 5.28 -27.37
CA ARG A 445 17.28 3.81 -27.31
C ARG A 445 15.99 3.22 -26.74
N HIS A 446 15.42 2.29 -27.49
CA HIS A 446 14.25 1.50 -27.07
C HIS A 446 14.61 0.00 -27.00
N ALA A 447 13.75 -0.79 -26.36
CA ALA A 447 13.82 -2.24 -26.40
C ALA A 447 13.71 -2.76 -27.86
N PRO A 448 14.31 -3.91 -28.19
CA PRO A 448 14.17 -4.49 -29.53
C PRO A 448 12.71 -4.85 -29.83
N ALA A 449 12.25 -4.54 -31.04
CA ALA A 449 10.91 -4.92 -31.49
C ALA A 449 10.87 -6.42 -31.83
N VAL A 450 10.12 -7.20 -31.05
CA VAL A 450 9.91 -8.64 -31.24
C VAL A 450 8.40 -8.89 -31.34
N PRO A 451 7.89 -9.62 -32.36
CA PRO A 451 6.44 -9.72 -32.60
C PRO A 451 5.60 -10.28 -31.44
N THR A 452 6.22 -11.10 -30.59
CA THR A 452 5.56 -11.74 -29.44
C THR A 452 5.75 -10.99 -28.12
N ALA A 453 6.49 -9.88 -28.12
CA ALA A 453 6.78 -9.07 -26.95
C ALA A 453 5.96 -7.76 -26.95
N PRO A 454 5.82 -7.10 -25.80
CA PRO A 454 5.22 -5.76 -25.72
C PRO A 454 5.90 -4.73 -26.65
N PRO A 455 5.14 -3.82 -27.30
CA PRO A 455 5.69 -2.86 -28.28
C PRO A 455 6.74 -1.93 -27.69
N SER A 456 7.92 -1.82 -28.32
CA SER A 456 9.05 -1.02 -27.82
C SER A 456 8.76 0.46 -27.59
N VAL A 457 7.81 1.04 -28.33
CA VAL A 457 7.31 2.42 -28.17
C VAL A 457 6.47 2.64 -26.91
N GLY A 458 6.01 1.57 -26.27
CA GLY A 458 5.25 1.61 -25.02
C GLY A 458 6.11 1.37 -23.77
N ASN A 459 7.45 1.32 -23.90
CA ASN A 459 8.36 1.12 -22.77
C ASN A 459 8.54 2.42 -21.97
N PRO A 460 8.03 2.53 -20.73
CA PRO A 460 8.24 3.73 -19.91
C PRO A 460 9.70 3.90 -19.49
N TYR A 461 10.48 2.82 -19.38
CA TYR A 461 11.90 2.90 -18.99
C TYR A 461 12.84 3.20 -20.17
N ALA A 462 12.32 3.57 -21.34
CA ALA A 462 13.16 3.92 -22.49
C ALA A 462 14.06 5.13 -22.13
N GLY A 463 15.36 4.98 -22.34
CA GLY A 463 16.37 5.99 -21.96
C GLY A 463 16.75 6.01 -20.47
N VAL A 464 16.11 5.21 -19.60
CA VAL A 464 16.54 5.05 -18.19
C VAL A 464 17.82 4.22 -18.16
N THR A 465 18.93 4.82 -17.73
CA THR A 465 20.20 4.13 -17.49
C THR A 465 20.95 4.78 -16.32
N ALA A 466 21.97 4.09 -15.80
CA ALA A 466 22.84 4.62 -14.75
C ALA A 466 23.52 5.96 -15.15
N GLY A 467 22.98 7.06 -14.64
CA GLY A 467 23.48 8.42 -14.92
C GLY A 467 22.68 9.20 -15.98
N ALA A 468 21.60 8.63 -16.53
CA ALA A 468 20.77 9.28 -17.54
C ALA A 468 20.24 10.66 -17.08
N GLN A 469 20.33 11.65 -17.97
CA GLN A 469 19.85 13.00 -17.75
C GLN A 469 19.19 13.58 -19.02
N SER A 470 18.09 14.28 -18.81
CA SER A 470 17.48 15.19 -19.78
C SER A 470 17.88 16.63 -19.43
N ARG A 471 17.58 17.58 -20.31
CA ARG A 471 17.77 19.02 -20.09
C ARG A 471 16.54 19.78 -20.55
N VAL A 472 16.05 20.67 -19.70
CA VAL A 472 14.92 21.55 -20.01
C VAL A 472 15.43 22.97 -20.16
N SER A 473 15.10 23.61 -21.28
CA SER A 473 15.20 25.06 -21.47
C SER A 473 13.81 25.67 -21.20
N VAL A 474 13.73 26.73 -20.39
CA VAL A 474 12.48 27.45 -20.08
C VAL A 474 12.62 28.96 -20.27
N TRP A 475 11.49 29.63 -20.52
CA TRP A 475 11.36 31.08 -20.62
C TRP A 475 9.99 31.51 -20.14
N PHE A 476 9.85 32.75 -19.67
CA PHE A 476 8.52 33.32 -19.51
C PHE A 476 7.93 33.65 -20.88
N GLN A 477 6.61 33.54 -20.99
CA GLN A 477 5.86 33.97 -22.15
C GLN A 477 4.51 34.59 -21.76
N ASP A 478 3.94 35.36 -22.68
CA ASP A 478 2.57 35.85 -22.56
C ASP A 478 1.54 34.92 -23.26
N VAL A 479 0.27 35.31 -23.17
CA VAL A 479 -0.86 34.61 -23.80
C VAL A 479 -0.87 34.68 -25.34
N PHE A 480 -0.04 35.54 -25.94
CA PHE A 480 0.11 35.69 -27.39
C PHE A 480 1.33 34.91 -27.93
N GLY A 481 2.14 34.33 -27.05
CA GLY A 481 3.35 33.58 -27.40
C GLY A 481 4.63 34.42 -27.50
N ASN A 482 4.60 35.70 -27.10
CA ASN A 482 5.81 36.49 -26.97
C ASN A 482 6.67 35.94 -25.84
N ARG A 483 7.98 35.81 -26.07
CA ARG A 483 8.91 35.20 -25.11
C ARG A 483 9.80 36.25 -24.44
N SER A 484 10.08 36.05 -23.15
CA SER A 484 11.23 36.68 -22.48
C SER A 484 12.54 36.23 -23.13
N GLY A 485 13.64 36.97 -22.88
CA GLY A 485 14.90 36.87 -23.62
C GLY A 485 15.62 35.51 -23.63
N SER A 486 16.75 35.39 -22.92
CA SER A 486 17.54 34.15 -22.94
C SER A 486 16.87 33.08 -22.07
N PRO A 487 16.76 31.82 -22.54
CA PRO A 487 16.16 30.75 -21.75
C PRO A 487 17.07 30.34 -20.59
N SER A 488 16.47 29.97 -19.46
CA SER A 488 17.16 29.29 -18.37
C SER A 488 17.21 27.80 -18.62
N GLN A 489 18.32 27.13 -18.27
CA GLN A 489 18.50 25.70 -18.48
C GLN A 489 18.70 24.96 -17.16
N THR A 490 17.96 23.86 -16.96
CA THR A 490 18.13 22.96 -15.81
C THR A 490 18.27 21.51 -16.27
N PRO A 491 19.29 20.77 -15.79
CA PRO A 491 19.38 19.32 -16.00
C PRO A 491 18.34 18.60 -15.14
N VAL A 492 17.70 17.59 -15.70
CA VAL A 492 16.67 16.80 -15.02
C VAL A 492 17.10 15.33 -15.00
N PRO A 493 17.36 14.73 -13.82
CA PRO A 493 17.79 13.34 -13.72
C PRO A 493 16.65 12.39 -14.11
N VAL A 494 16.97 11.34 -14.87
CA VAL A 494 16.02 10.29 -15.25
C VAL A 494 16.39 9.02 -14.51
N ARG A 495 15.45 8.45 -13.73
CA ARG A 495 15.65 7.23 -12.94
C ARG A 495 14.33 6.45 -12.84
N TYR A 496 14.41 5.21 -12.37
CA TYR A 496 13.24 4.45 -11.90
C TYR A 496 12.54 5.20 -10.77
N THR A 497 11.20 5.23 -10.79
CA THR A 497 10.36 5.84 -9.74
C THR A 497 9.47 4.82 -9.03
N ASP A 498 9.43 3.59 -9.54
CA ASP A 498 8.63 2.46 -9.08
C ASP A 498 9.51 1.28 -8.63
N PRO A 499 9.00 0.37 -7.78
CA PRO A 499 9.72 -0.82 -7.36
C PRO A 499 9.84 -1.85 -8.49
N VAL A 500 10.95 -2.60 -8.50
CA VAL A 500 11.13 -3.75 -9.39
C VAL A 500 10.15 -4.86 -9.00
N ILE A 501 9.37 -5.34 -9.97
CA ILE A 501 8.36 -6.37 -9.79
C ILE A 501 9.04 -7.73 -9.64
N GLY A 502 9.19 -8.19 -8.40
CA GLY A 502 9.76 -9.50 -8.09
C GLY A 502 8.94 -10.68 -8.63
N VAL A 503 9.60 -11.81 -8.88
CA VAL A 503 9.01 -13.00 -9.54
C VAL A 503 7.74 -13.53 -8.83
N GLY A 504 7.65 -13.40 -7.51
CA GLY A 504 6.46 -13.79 -6.74
C GLY A 504 5.20 -12.95 -6.99
N ALA A 505 5.33 -11.80 -7.68
CA ALA A 505 4.22 -10.97 -8.12
C ALA A 505 3.86 -11.17 -9.60
N TRP A 506 4.55 -12.08 -10.32
CA TRP A 506 4.29 -12.33 -11.73
C TRP A 506 3.02 -13.18 -11.92
N PRO A 507 2.12 -12.84 -12.86
CA PRO A 507 0.88 -13.57 -13.09
C PRO A 507 1.09 -15.07 -13.32
N SER A 508 0.26 -15.90 -12.67
CA SER A 508 0.27 -17.37 -12.72
C SER A 508 1.66 -18.03 -12.67
N THR A 509 2.64 -17.37 -12.04
CA THR A 509 4.04 -17.82 -12.03
C THR A 509 4.34 -18.56 -10.73
N THR A 510 4.92 -19.76 -10.84
CA THR A 510 5.35 -20.56 -9.69
C THR A 510 6.86 -20.66 -9.66
N LEU A 511 7.43 -20.55 -8.46
CA LEU A 511 8.82 -20.90 -8.18
C LEU A 511 8.86 -22.26 -7.50
N HIS A 512 9.65 -23.17 -8.06
CA HIS A 512 9.98 -24.44 -7.40
C HIS A 512 11.49 -24.66 -7.40
N TYR A 513 11.99 -25.42 -6.42
CA TYR A 513 13.42 -25.71 -6.31
C TYR A 513 13.66 -27.18 -5.96
N THR A 514 14.82 -27.66 -6.38
CA THR A 514 15.35 -28.99 -6.07
C THR A 514 16.79 -28.83 -5.56
N VAL A 515 17.14 -29.64 -4.56
CA VAL A 515 18.50 -29.70 -4.00
C VAL A 515 19.03 -31.10 -4.27
N GLU A 516 19.96 -31.20 -5.22
CA GLU A 516 20.57 -32.48 -5.62
C GLU A 516 21.99 -32.58 -5.03
N PRO A 517 22.43 -33.73 -4.49
CA PRO A 517 23.79 -33.89 -3.97
C PRO A 517 24.82 -33.85 -5.11
N SER A 518 25.87 -33.06 -4.92
CA SER A 518 26.92 -32.76 -5.91
C SER A 518 28.30 -33.02 -5.29
N GLY A 519 28.55 -34.30 -4.96
CA GLY A 519 29.75 -34.73 -4.23
C GLY A 519 29.74 -34.26 -2.78
N VAL A 520 30.66 -33.36 -2.42
CA VAL A 520 30.71 -32.70 -1.09
C VAL A 520 29.94 -31.37 -1.05
N LEU A 521 29.26 -31.01 -2.14
CA LEU A 521 28.42 -29.84 -2.29
C LEU A 521 26.97 -30.27 -2.61
N ALA A 522 26.07 -29.30 -2.76
CA ALA A 522 24.74 -29.51 -3.31
C ALA A 522 24.49 -28.57 -4.49
N ASP A 523 23.90 -29.08 -5.57
CA ASP A 523 23.37 -28.29 -6.69
C ASP A 523 21.95 -27.84 -6.31
N LEU A 524 21.75 -26.53 -6.10
CA LEU A 524 20.43 -25.92 -5.96
C LEU A 524 19.93 -25.50 -7.35
N ALA A 525 18.95 -26.22 -7.89
CA ALA A 525 18.28 -25.88 -9.14
C ALA A 525 16.93 -25.22 -8.84
N VAL A 526 16.75 -23.98 -9.27
CA VAL A 526 15.48 -23.23 -9.19
C VAL A 526 14.88 -23.14 -10.59
N ALA A 527 13.58 -23.35 -10.69
CA ALA A 527 12.79 -23.25 -11.90
C ALA A 527 11.60 -22.29 -11.72
N VAL A 528 11.22 -21.68 -12.84
CA VAL A 528 10.14 -20.69 -12.94
C VAL A 528 9.16 -21.20 -13.99
N ASP A 529 7.91 -21.45 -13.61
CA ASP A 529 6.91 -22.07 -14.48
C ASP A 529 5.59 -21.28 -14.50
N LEU A 530 4.95 -21.24 -15.67
CA LEU A 530 3.61 -20.69 -15.83
C LEU A 530 2.57 -21.78 -15.55
N GLN A 531 1.63 -21.52 -14.65
CA GLN A 531 0.49 -22.39 -14.35
C GLN A 531 -0.57 -22.33 -15.46
N ALA A 532 -0.24 -22.80 -16.68
CA ALA A 532 -1.10 -22.67 -17.86
C ALA A 532 -2.53 -23.24 -17.69
N VAL A 533 -2.74 -24.17 -16.75
CA VAL A 533 -4.04 -24.74 -16.38
C VAL A 533 -5.05 -23.67 -15.90
N THR A 534 -4.60 -22.53 -15.36
CA THR A 534 -5.51 -21.43 -14.94
C THR A 534 -6.22 -20.74 -16.11
N TYR A 535 -5.75 -20.99 -17.34
CA TYR A 535 -6.31 -20.47 -18.59
C TYR A 535 -6.98 -21.55 -19.45
N GLN A 536 -7.18 -22.75 -18.90
CA GLN A 536 -7.90 -23.82 -19.59
C GLN A 536 -9.39 -23.78 -19.21
N PRO A 537 -10.31 -23.68 -20.18
CA PRO A 537 -11.74 -23.75 -19.89
C PRO A 537 -12.15 -25.17 -19.45
N GLY A 538 -13.13 -25.24 -18.54
CA GLY A 538 -13.80 -26.50 -18.22
C GLY A 538 -14.82 -26.89 -19.29
N ALA A 539 -15.24 -28.15 -19.33
CA ALA A 539 -16.21 -28.67 -20.31
C ALA A 539 -17.56 -27.93 -20.35
N ALA A 540 -17.94 -27.29 -19.24
CA ALA A 540 -19.16 -26.49 -19.09
C ALA A 540 -18.97 -24.97 -19.28
N ASP A 541 -17.76 -24.51 -19.63
CA ASP A 541 -17.42 -23.09 -19.80
C ASP A 541 -17.26 -22.75 -21.30
N PRO A 542 -17.92 -21.71 -21.84
CA PRO A 542 -17.72 -21.27 -23.24
C PRO A 542 -16.32 -20.72 -23.55
N GLY A 543 -15.45 -20.55 -22.54
CA GLY A 543 -14.04 -20.20 -22.69
C GLY A 543 -13.72 -18.71 -22.66
N SER A 544 -14.73 -17.84 -22.74
CA SER A 544 -14.53 -16.39 -22.64
C SER A 544 -13.92 -15.97 -21.31
N ALA A 545 -14.29 -16.60 -20.19
CA ALA A 545 -13.70 -16.30 -18.88
C ALA A 545 -12.19 -16.63 -18.82
N ALA A 546 -11.76 -17.69 -19.51
CA ALA A 546 -10.37 -18.10 -19.63
C ALA A 546 -9.58 -17.17 -20.57
N ALA A 547 -10.15 -16.78 -21.70
CA ALA A 547 -9.57 -15.80 -22.63
C ALA A 547 -9.43 -14.40 -21.98
N ASP A 548 -10.43 -13.96 -21.21
CA ASP A 548 -10.38 -12.73 -20.42
C ASP A 548 -9.30 -12.80 -19.33
N ALA A 549 -9.11 -13.97 -18.69
CA ALA A 549 -8.04 -14.17 -17.71
C ALA A 549 -6.65 -14.11 -18.37
N ALA A 550 -6.47 -14.79 -19.50
CA ALA A 550 -5.24 -14.74 -20.28
C ALA A 550 -4.91 -13.32 -20.74
N THR A 551 -5.92 -12.55 -21.18
CA THR A 551 -5.77 -11.13 -21.54
C THR A 551 -5.28 -10.29 -20.37
N ARG A 552 -5.96 -10.35 -19.21
CA ARG A 552 -5.58 -9.59 -18.01
C ARG A 552 -4.16 -9.89 -17.55
N ASP A 553 -3.76 -11.15 -17.56
CA ASP A 553 -2.46 -11.57 -17.06
C ASP A 553 -1.32 -11.35 -18.08
N ARG A 554 -1.61 -11.42 -19.39
CA ARG A 554 -0.71 -10.95 -20.44
C ARG A 554 -0.39 -9.46 -20.25
N ASP A 555 -1.41 -8.65 -20.05
CA ASP A 555 -1.26 -7.20 -19.92
C ASP A 555 -0.52 -6.82 -18.63
N ARG A 556 -0.64 -7.63 -17.57
CA ARG A 556 0.17 -7.52 -16.33
C ARG A 556 1.64 -7.93 -16.50
N LEU A 557 1.99 -8.75 -17.48
CA LEU A 557 3.40 -9.07 -17.79
C LEU A 557 4.12 -7.95 -18.58
N VAL A 558 3.38 -6.97 -19.12
CA VAL A 558 3.96 -5.84 -19.88
C VAL A 558 4.97 -5.02 -19.06
N PRO A 559 4.66 -4.49 -17.86
CA PRO A 559 5.64 -3.77 -17.05
C PRO A 559 6.82 -4.65 -16.60
N VAL A 560 6.55 -5.94 -16.30
CA VAL A 560 7.60 -6.92 -15.95
C VAL A 560 8.60 -7.08 -17.10
N TYR A 561 8.11 -7.25 -18.33
CA TYR A 561 8.96 -7.34 -19.51
C TYR A 561 9.84 -6.10 -19.67
N TYR A 562 9.25 -4.91 -19.54
CA TYR A 562 10.01 -3.67 -19.68
C TYR A 562 11.06 -3.49 -18.60
N GLN A 563 10.80 -3.84 -17.34
CA GLN A 563 11.82 -3.81 -16.28
C GLN A 563 12.93 -4.85 -16.52
N VAL A 564 12.58 -6.12 -16.76
CA VAL A 564 13.56 -7.22 -16.91
C VAL A 564 14.44 -7.08 -18.16
N THR A 565 14.02 -6.30 -19.16
CA THR A 565 14.82 -6.00 -20.36
C THR A 565 15.73 -4.78 -20.24
N GLN A 566 15.73 -4.04 -19.12
CA GLN A 566 16.65 -2.93 -18.94
C GLN A 566 18.10 -3.39 -18.68
N PRO A 567 19.11 -2.70 -19.25
CA PRO A 567 20.50 -3.15 -19.25
C PRO A 567 21.20 -3.05 -17.88
N ASP A 568 20.64 -2.31 -16.93
CA ASP A 568 21.15 -2.13 -15.57
C ASP A 568 20.43 -2.99 -14.51
N VAL A 569 19.32 -3.65 -14.87
CA VAL A 569 18.58 -4.57 -13.99
C VAL A 569 19.32 -5.90 -13.87
N ARG A 570 19.40 -6.41 -12.64
CA ARG A 570 20.12 -7.65 -12.26
C ARG A 570 19.27 -8.48 -11.32
N ALA A 571 19.43 -9.80 -11.39
CA ALA A 571 18.79 -10.74 -10.46
C ALA A 571 19.84 -11.48 -9.63
N ALA A 572 19.46 -11.85 -8.40
CA ALA A 572 20.23 -12.74 -7.54
C ALA A 572 19.29 -13.63 -6.72
N LEU A 573 19.76 -14.83 -6.41
CA LEU A 573 19.10 -15.78 -5.51
C LEU A 573 19.68 -15.63 -4.10
N LEU A 574 18.80 -15.44 -3.12
CA LEU A 574 19.12 -15.47 -1.69
C LEU A 574 18.65 -16.80 -1.12
N THR A 575 19.51 -17.51 -0.39
CA THR A 575 19.18 -18.81 0.21
C THR A 575 19.93 -19.05 1.51
N SER A 576 19.24 -19.59 2.52
CA SER A 576 19.83 -20.00 3.80
C SER A 576 20.82 -21.17 3.68
N LEU A 577 20.87 -21.83 2.52
CA LEU A 577 21.90 -22.82 2.17
C LEU A 577 23.27 -22.19 1.88
N GLN A 578 23.31 -20.87 1.65
CA GLN A 578 24.52 -20.11 1.30
C GLN A 578 24.57 -18.80 2.12
N GLN A 579 24.72 -18.95 3.43
CA GLN A 579 24.89 -17.87 4.39
C GLN A 579 25.96 -18.25 5.42
N ASP A 580 26.70 -17.28 5.96
CA ASP A 580 27.51 -17.51 7.15
C ASP A 580 26.61 -17.64 8.39
N PRO A 581 26.98 -18.41 9.43
CA PRO A 581 26.14 -18.60 10.61
C PRO A 581 25.75 -17.27 11.28
N GLY A 582 24.45 -17.01 11.37
CA GLY A 582 23.91 -15.76 11.94
C GLY A 582 24.05 -14.51 11.04
N SER A 583 24.43 -14.68 9.78
CA SER A 583 24.55 -13.60 8.78
C SER A 583 23.44 -13.70 7.72
N GLU A 584 23.24 -12.62 6.95
CA GLU A 584 22.32 -12.64 5.81
C GLU A 584 22.80 -13.58 4.68
N PRO A 585 21.88 -14.14 3.86
CA PRO A 585 22.23 -14.92 2.68
C PRO A 585 23.14 -14.19 1.69
N THR A 586 24.19 -14.87 1.22
CA THR A 586 25.06 -14.32 0.18
C THR A 586 24.33 -14.31 -1.17
N PRO A 587 24.25 -13.17 -1.88
CA PRO A 587 23.59 -13.10 -3.19
C PRO A 587 24.30 -13.96 -4.24
N LEU A 588 23.58 -14.91 -4.83
CA LEU A 588 24.03 -15.72 -5.96
C LEU A 588 23.52 -15.13 -7.28
N PRO A 589 24.37 -14.57 -8.17
CA PRO A 589 23.91 -13.92 -9.39
C PRO A 589 23.11 -14.86 -10.31
N VAL A 590 22.02 -14.33 -10.88
CA VAL A 590 21.14 -15.01 -11.85
C VAL A 590 21.20 -14.28 -13.18
N ASP A 591 21.28 -15.02 -14.29
CA ASP A 591 21.18 -14.45 -15.63
C ASP A 591 19.77 -13.91 -15.89
N VAL A 592 19.66 -12.58 -15.94
CA VAL A 592 18.39 -11.88 -16.20
C VAL A 592 17.83 -12.19 -17.60
N ALA A 593 18.67 -12.58 -18.56
CA ALA A 593 18.21 -12.95 -19.89
C ALA A 593 17.37 -14.25 -19.90
N VAL A 594 17.60 -15.16 -18.95
CA VAL A 594 16.76 -16.34 -18.74
C VAL A 594 15.36 -15.93 -18.28
N LEU A 595 15.29 -15.00 -17.32
CA LEU A 595 14.04 -14.43 -16.82
C LEU A 595 13.29 -13.66 -17.93
N GLY A 596 14.01 -12.87 -18.73
CA GLY A 596 13.42 -12.18 -19.88
C GLY A 596 12.80 -13.13 -20.91
N ARG A 597 13.46 -14.26 -21.21
CA ARG A 597 12.91 -15.31 -22.09
C ARG A 597 11.63 -15.94 -21.54
N TYR A 598 11.58 -16.21 -20.23
CA TYR A 598 10.36 -16.69 -19.57
C TYR A 598 9.21 -15.69 -19.75
N VAL A 599 9.44 -14.41 -19.45
CA VAL A 599 8.40 -13.36 -19.54
C VAL A 599 7.90 -13.20 -20.98
N ILE A 600 8.78 -13.19 -21.98
CA ILE A 600 8.38 -13.14 -23.41
C ILE A 600 7.57 -14.39 -23.78
N GLY A 601 8.01 -15.59 -23.37
CA GLY A 601 7.31 -16.84 -23.67
C GLY A 601 5.92 -16.91 -23.03
N ALA A 602 5.80 -16.49 -21.77
CA ALA A 602 4.53 -16.40 -21.07
C ALA A 602 3.60 -15.36 -21.73
N HIS A 603 4.09 -14.15 -22.03
CA HIS A 603 3.33 -13.12 -22.74
C HIS A 603 2.82 -13.62 -24.11
N ALA A 604 3.66 -14.33 -24.87
CA ALA A 604 3.29 -14.92 -26.16
C ALA A 604 2.20 -15.99 -26.03
N LEU A 605 2.35 -16.91 -25.08
CA LEU A 605 1.39 -17.99 -24.82
C LEU A 605 0.05 -17.41 -24.35
N LEU A 606 0.05 -16.48 -23.39
CA LEU A 606 -1.18 -15.80 -22.95
C LEU A 606 -1.81 -14.99 -24.08
N GLY A 607 -1.02 -14.40 -24.98
CA GLY A 607 -1.53 -13.77 -26.21
C GLY A 607 -2.26 -14.75 -27.14
N SER A 608 -1.84 -16.01 -27.19
CA SER A 608 -2.53 -17.07 -27.94
C SER A 608 -3.78 -17.58 -27.21
N LEU A 609 -3.71 -17.76 -25.89
CA LEU A 609 -4.82 -18.21 -25.05
C LEU A 609 -5.93 -17.16 -24.93
N ALA A 610 -5.58 -15.87 -25.02
CA ALA A 610 -6.54 -14.75 -25.13
C ALA A 610 -7.39 -14.78 -26.42
N MET A 611 -6.98 -15.57 -27.42
CA MET A 611 -7.74 -15.79 -28.66
C MET A 611 -8.58 -17.07 -28.64
N ILE A 612 -8.67 -17.78 -27.49
CA ILE A 612 -9.60 -18.90 -27.33
C ILE A 612 -11.04 -18.37 -27.46
N ALA A 613 -11.79 -18.99 -28.36
CA ALA A 613 -13.21 -18.78 -28.54
C ALA A 613 -13.90 -20.13 -28.75
N SER A 614 -15.22 -20.18 -28.54
CA SER A 614 -16.00 -21.34 -28.92
C SER A 614 -15.97 -21.53 -30.45
N ALA A 615 -15.73 -22.77 -30.87
CA ALA A 615 -15.76 -23.19 -32.27
C ALA A 615 -16.90 -24.17 -32.50
N PRO A 616 -17.53 -24.20 -33.69
CA PRO A 616 -18.47 -25.25 -34.05
C PRO A 616 -17.73 -26.59 -34.07
N ALA A 617 -18.33 -27.59 -33.44
CA ALA A 617 -17.78 -28.94 -33.46
C ALA A 617 -17.79 -29.52 -34.88
N THR A 618 -16.77 -30.31 -35.21
CA THR A 618 -16.58 -30.92 -36.53
C THR A 618 -17.02 -32.39 -36.50
N ASP A 619 -17.52 -32.90 -37.63
CA ASP A 619 -17.79 -34.32 -37.89
C ASP A 619 -18.80 -35.05 -36.96
N ALA A 620 -19.56 -34.34 -36.13
CA ALA A 620 -20.56 -34.92 -35.24
C ALA A 620 -22.00 -34.58 -35.69
N ALA A 621 -22.69 -35.57 -36.27
CA ALA A 621 -24.10 -35.44 -36.69
C ALA A 621 -25.13 -35.59 -35.55
N THR A 622 -24.69 -35.93 -34.33
CA THR A 622 -25.56 -36.14 -33.16
C THR A 622 -24.90 -35.63 -31.87
N LEU A 623 -25.70 -35.27 -30.87
CA LEU A 623 -25.20 -34.90 -29.54
C LEU A 623 -24.42 -36.04 -28.87
N ASP A 624 -24.83 -37.30 -29.08
CA ASP A 624 -24.14 -38.48 -28.54
C ASP A 624 -22.75 -38.67 -29.20
N GLY A 625 -22.66 -38.39 -30.50
CA GLY A 625 -21.39 -38.31 -31.23
C GLY A 625 -20.48 -37.20 -30.72
N LEU A 626 -21.03 -36.02 -30.37
CA LEU A 626 -20.26 -34.94 -29.73
C LEU A 626 -19.70 -35.37 -28.37
N CYS A 627 -20.55 -35.93 -27.50
CA CYS A 627 -20.14 -36.41 -26.18
C CYS A 627 -19.03 -37.47 -26.28
N THR A 628 -19.15 -38.39 -27.24
CA THR A 628 -18.15 -39.45 -27.48
C THR A 628 -16.83 -38.91 -28.06
N THR A 629 -16.90 -37.96 -28.99
CA THR A 629 -15.72 -37.42 -29.70
C THR A 629 -14.91 -36.47 -28.84
N TYR A 630 -15.58 -35.63 -28.05
CA TYR A 630 -14.94 -34.58 -27.25
C TYR A 630 -14.87 -34.91 -25.75
N GLY A 631 -15.45 -36.03 -25.30
CA GLY A 631 -15.38 -36.49 -23.91
C GLY A 631 -16.21 -35.65 -22.92
N VAL A 632 -17.26 -34.99 -23.41
CA VAL A 632 -18.11 -34.06 -22.64
C VAL A 632 -19.49 -34.65 -22.36
N GLY A 633 -20.12 -34.25 -21.25
CA GLY A 633 -21.48 -34.64 -20.90
C GLY A 633 -22.57 -33.75 -21.52
N PHE A 634 -23.79 -34.28 -21.65
CA PHE A 634 -24.95 -33.51 -22.11
C PHE A 634 -25.25 -32.29 -21.22
N ASP A 635 -25.11 -32.43 -19.89
CA ASP A 635 -25.31 -31.35 -18.93
C ASP A 635 -24.23 -30.25 -19.07
N GLU A 636 -23.01 -30.63 -19.43
CA GLU A 636 -21.90 -29.70 -19.64
C GLU A 636 -22.09 -28.91 -20.93
N LEU A 637 -22.42 -29.60 -22.04
CA LEU A 637 -22.82 -28.98 -23.30
C LEU A 637 -24.02 -28.03 -23.13
N GLY A 638 -25.03 -28.45 -22.38
CA GLY A 638 -26.22 -27.63 -22.07
C GLY A 638 -25.88 -26.41 -21.23
N THR A 639 -24.95 -26.54 -20.27
CA THR A 639 -24.48 -25.43 -19.43
C THR A 639 -23.64 -24.42 -20.22
N ALA A 640 -22.66 -24.90 -21.00
CA ALA A 640 -21.80 -24.06 -21.83
C ALA A 640 -22.58 -23.23 -22.86
N ASN A 641 -23.71 -23.76 -23.34
CA ASN A 641 -24.56 -23.13 -24.34
C ASN A 641 -25.87 -22.54 -23.79
N ALA A 642 -26.03 -22.42 -22.46
CA ALA A 642 -27.28 -21.98 -21.84
C ALA A 642 -27.78 -20.57 -22.27
N GLY A 643 -26.89 -19.75 -22.85
CA GLY A 643 -27.20 -18.43 -23.43
C GLY A 643 -27.36 -18.41 -24.95
N THR A 644 -27.11 -19.52 -25.65
CA THR A 644 -27.13 -19.62 -27.11
C THR A 644 -28.56 -19.93 -27.61
N ALA A 645 -28.97 -19.31 -28.71
CA ALA A 645 -30.27 -19.63 -29.32
C ALA A 645 -30.26 -21.02 -29.95
N ILE A 646 -31.36 -21.77 -29.82
CA ILE A 646 -31.47 -23.14 -30.35
C ILE A 646 -31.20 -23.19 -31.86
N SER A 647 -31.73 -22.24 -32.64
CA SER A 647 -31.50 -22.12 -34.08
C SER A 647 -30.06 -21.69 -34.48
N ALA A 648 -29.21 -21.35 -33.51
CA ALA A 648 -27.77 -21.15 -33.71
C ALA A 648 -26.93 -22.37 -33.26
N MET A 649 -27.56 -23.37 -32.63
CA MET A 649 -26.92 -24.63 -32.20
C MET A 649 -27.35 -25.84 -33.04
N LEU A 650 -28.60 -25.85 -33.50
CA LEU A 650 -29.25 -26.91 -34.25
C LEU A 650 -29.88 -26.32 -35.51
N ASP A 651 -29.87 -27.09 -36.60
CA ASP A 651 -30.58 -26.76 -37.85
C ASP A 651 -32.09 -27.04 -37.69
N ALA A 652 -32.71 -26.37 -36.72
CA ALA A 652 -34.10 -26.55 -36.31
C ALA A 652 -34.66 -25.29 -35.61
N ASP A 653 -35.77 -24.77 -36.14
CA ASP A 653 -36.47 -23.61 -35.55
C ASP A 653 -37.34 -23.96 -34.33
N GLU A 654 -37.75 -25.23 -34.18
CA GLU A 654 -38.57 -25.71 -33.05
C GLU A 654 -38.02 -27.03 -32.49
N LEU A 655 -37.78 -27.08 -31.17
CA LEU A 655 -37.35 -28.29 -30.46
C LEU A 655 -38.55 -28.96 -29.78
N ALA A 656 -38.87 -30.19 -30.19
CA ALA A 656 -39.91 -31.01 -29.56
C ALA A 656 -39.44 -31.58 -28.22
N VAL A 657 -39.57 -30.79 -27.14
CA VAL A 657 -39.23 -31.24 -25.78
C VAL A 657 -40.30 -32.22 -25.25
N PRO A 658 -39.97 -33.49 -24.95
CA PRO A 658 -40.94 -34.45 -24.44
C PRO A 658 -41.39 -34.09 -23.02
N VAL A 659 -42.68 -33.80 -22.86
CA VAL A 659 -43.28 -33.49 -21.56
C VAL A 659 -43.37 -34.77 -20.72
N SER A 660 -42.35 -34.99 -19.89
CA SER A 660 -42.31 -36.09 -18.94
C SER A 660 -43.20 -35.79 -17.74
N ALA A 661 -44.20 -36.64 -17.50
CA ALA A 661 -45.08 -36.54 -16.33
C ALA A 661 -44.92 -37.77 -15.43
N ALA A 662 -44.50 -37.55 -14.18
CA ALA A 662 -44.41 -38.61 -13.19
C ALA A 662 -45.81 -39.04 -12.74
N PHE A 663 -46.17 -40.31 -12.98
CA PHE A 663 -47.40 -40.89 -12.46
C PHE A 663 -47.36 -40.92 -10.93
N ARG A 664 -48.34 -40.30 -10.28
CA ARG A 664 -48.64 -40.59 -8.88
C ARG A 664 -49.60 -41.78 -8.82
N ASN A 665 -49.60 -42.49 -7.70
CA ASN A 665 -50.54 -43.59 -7.50
C ASN A 665 -51.99 -43.05 -7.66
N GLN A 666 -52.80 -43.73 -8.47
CA GLN A 666 -54.15 -43.34 -8.92
C GLN A 666 -54.25 -42.24 -10.01
N ASP A 667 -53.16 -41.71 -10.59
CA ASP A 667 -53.28 -40.88 -11.81
C ASP A 667 -53.67 -41.75 -13.04
N THR A 668 -54.50 -41.20 -13.92
CA THR A 668 -54.87 -41.83 -15.21
C THR A 668 -54.31 -41.04 -16.39
N ILE A 669 -54.01 -41.71 -17.50
CA ILE A 669 -53.52 -41.09 -18.74
C ILE A 669 -54.44 -39.93 -19.18
N ALA A 670 -55.76 -40.15 -19.15
CA ALA A 670 -56.75 -39.11 -19.49
C ALA A 670 -56.74 -37.91 -18.52
N GLY A 671 -56.43 -38.13 -17.24
CA GLY A 671 -56.27 -37.06 -16.24
C GLY A 671 -55.01 -36.22 -16.47
N LEU A 672 -53.91 -36.87 -16.87
CA LEU A 672 -52.65 -36.21 -17.22
C LEU A 672 -52.77 -35.38 -18.52
N CYS A 673 -53.35 -35.93 -19.58
CA CYS A 673 -53.54 -35.21 -20.84
C CYS A 673 -54.42 -33.95 -20.71
N ARG A 674 -55.38 -33.92 -19.76
CA ARG A 674 -56.14 -32.69 -19.45
C ARG A 674 -55.33 -31.62 -18.71
N ARG A 675 -54.33 -32.02 -17.92
CA ARG A 675 -53.40 -31.09 -17.23
C ARG A 675 -52.29 -30.59 -18.16
N GLY A 676 -51.88 -31.39 -19.14
CA GLY A 676 -50.77 -31.11 -20.07
C GLY A 676 -51.09 -30.19 -21.26
N ARG A 677 -52.15 -29.38 -21.22
CA ARG A 677 -52.44 -28.41 -22.30
C ARG A 677 -51.50 -27.19 -22.12
N PRO A 678 -50.66 -26.81 -23.10
CA PRO A 678 -49.73 -25.71 -22.93
C PRO A 678 -50.47 -24.39 -22.66
N LEU A 679 -50.01 -23.64 -21.66
CA LEU A 679 -50.31 -22.21 -21.58
C LEU A 679 -49.72 -21.51 -22.81
N ALA A 680 -50.45 -20.55 -23.38
CA ALA A 680 -50.01 -19.82 -24.56
C ALA A 680 -48.66 -19.12 -24.33
N ARG A 681 -47.87 -18.99 -25.42
CA ARG A 681 -46.53 -18.39 -25.45
C ARG A 681 -46.39 -17.18 -24.50
N PRO A 682 -45.44 -17.19 -23.55
CA PRO A 682 -44.97 -15.96 -22.94
C PRO A 682 -44.25 -15.15 -24.03
N GLY A 683 -44.72 -13.94 -24.30
CA GLY A 683 -43.94 -12.99 -25.08
C GLY A 683 -42.65 -12.62 -24.35
N THR A 684 -41.58 -12.40 -25.13
CA THR A 684 -40.33 -11.69 -24.77
C THR A 684 -40.29 -11.00 -23.40
N GLY A 685 -39.54 -11.55 -22.45
CA GLY A 685 -39.11 -10.80 -21.25
C GLY A 685 -38.85 -11.60 -19.98
N ALA A 686 -37.73 -11.28 -19.32
CA ALA A 686 -37.37 -11.61 -17.93
C ALA A 686 -37.15 -13.10 -17.56
N ALA A 687 -35.89 -13.53 -17.67
CA ALA A 687 -35.38 -14.68 -16.91
C ALA A 687 -35.43 -14.39 -15.40
N ARG A 688 -35.93 -15.34 -14.59
CA ARG A 688 -35.89 -15.25 -13.13
C ARG A 688 -35.25 -16.51 -12.54
N ARG A 689 -34.07 -16.32 -11.94
CA ARG A 689 -33.26 -17.37 -11.31
C ARG A 689 -34.03 -18.07 -10.19
N GLY A 690 -33.98 -19.40 -10.16
CA GLY A 690 -34.46 -20.22 -9.04
C GLY A 690 -33.28 -20.88 -8.32
N GLN A 691 -32.85 -20.30 -7.19
CA GLN A 691 -31.98 -21.00 -6.23
C GLN A 691 -32.84 -21.67 -5.15
N HIS A 692 -32.52 -22.92 -4.81
CA HIS A 692 -33.09 -23.59 -3.64
C HIS A 692 -32.47 -23.04 -2.35
N ARG A 693 -33.29 -22.54 -1.41
CA ARG A 693 -33.32 -23.07 -0.02
C ARG A 693 -34.49 -22.60 0.84
N ALA A 694 -34.85 -23.52 1.73
CA ALA A 694 -35.88 -23.58 2.76
C ALA A 694 -36.29 -22.31 3.55
N ALA A 695 -37.62 -22.20 3.71
CA ALA A 695 -38.37 -22.03 4.99
C ALA A 695 -38.13 -20.84 5.94
N ALA A 696 -39.16 -19.98 6.08
CA ALA A 696 -39.74 -19.56 7.37
C ALA A 696 -41.15 -18.92 7.16
N GLN A 697 -41.99 -18.90 8.21
CA GLN A 697 -43.40 -18.46 8.19
C GLN A 697 -43.60 -16.93 8.44
N PRO A 698 -44.83 -16.38 8.22
CA PRO A 698 -45.04 -14.94 8.00
C PRO A 698 -45.75 -14.18 9.14
N VAL A 699 -45.48 -12.87 9.28
CA VAL A 699 -46.42 -11.90 9.92
C VAL A 699 -46.43 -10.53 9.19
N ARG A 700 -47.64 -10.18 8.72
CA ARG A 700 -48.23 -8.84 8.44
C ARG A 700 -47.35 -7.58 8.40
N ARG A 701 -47.50 -6.80 7.32
CA ARG A 701 -47.60 -5.32 7.37
C ARG A 701 -48.82 -4.82 6.60
N ALA A 702 -49.32 -3.65 6.99
CA ALA A 702 -50.60 -3.09 6.52
C ALA A 702 -50.43 -1.84 5.64
N ARG A 703 -51.44 -1.62 4.78
CA ARG A 703 -51.97 -0.33 4.24
C ARG A 703 -50.98 0.79 3.83
N HIS A 704 -50.89 1.00 2.51
CA HIS A 704 -51.24 2.22 1.73
C HIS A 704 -51.53 3.58 2.43
N PRO A 705 -51.49 4.75 1.72
CA PRO A 705 -51.06 5.00 0.31
C PRO A 705 -50.33 6.35 0.01
N ALA A 706 -49.84 6.46 -1.25
CA ALA A 706 -49.86 7.62 -2.18
C ALA A 706 -49.18 8.98 -1.87
N ALA A 707 -48.40 9.44 -2.87
CA ALA A 707 -48.35 10.83 -3.34
C ALA A 707 -48.04 10.88 -4.86
N ARG A 708 -48.45 11.95 -5.56
CA ARG A 708 -48.31 12.18 -7.02
C ARG A 708 -47.30 13.29 -7.33
N GLY A 709 -46.75 13.28 -8.55
CA GLY A 709 -46.11 14.42 -9.22
C GLY A 709 -44.70 14.09 -9.73
N GLY A 710 -44.24 14.56 -10.91
CA GLY A 710 -44.95 15.31 -11.96
C GLY A 710 -43.95 16.07 -12.87
N GLY A 711 -43.93 15.75 -14.18
CA GLY A 711 -43.06 16.41 -15.19
C GLY A 711 -41.57 16.02 -15.13
N GLY A 712 -40.79 15.99 -16.21
CA GLY A 712 -41.13 16.10 -17.63
C GLY A 712 -40.19 17.02 -18.43
N ALA A 713 -39.22 16.47 -19.18
CA ALA A 713 -38.61 17.14 -20.34
C ALA A 713 -37.83 16.20 -21.28
N ARG A 714 -38.01 16.48 -22.57
CA ARG A 714 -37.30 16.06 -23.80
C ARG A 714 -35.79 15.80 -23.69
N VAL A 715 -35.27 14.93 -24.57
CA VAL A 715 -34.53 15.31 -25.81
C VAL A 715 -34.39 14.08 -26.73
N ALA A 716 -34.42 14.29 -28.05
CA ALA A 716 -34.27 13.26 -29.07
C ALA A 716 -32.83 13.16 -29.58
N ALA A 717 -32.39 11.96 -29.96
CA ALA A 717 -31.14 11.75 -30.69
C ALA A 717 -31.36 10.70 -31.79
N GLY A 718 -31.34 11.13 -33.05
CA GLY A 718 -31.26 10.22 -34.19
C GLY A 718 -29.81 9.88 -34.51
N ARG A 719 -29.53 8.65 -34.95
CA ARG A 719 -28.28 8.31 -35.63
C ARG A 719 -28.58 7.56 -36.92
N GLY A 720 -28.02 8.08 -38.01
CA GLY A 720 -28.19 7.53 -39.35
C GLY A 720 -27.29 6.33 -39.61
N THR A 721 -27.75 5.49 -40.54
CA THR A 721 -27.04 4.33 -41.09
C THR A 721 -25.97 4.73 -42.11
N ARG A 722 -24.83 4.02 -42.14
CA ARG A 722 -24.05 3.83 -43.38
C ARG A 722 -23.50 2.40 -43.49
N ARG A 723 -23.73 1.80 -44.66
CA ARG A 723 -22.96 0.69 -45.25
C ARG A 723 -21.51 1.18 -45.49
N GLY A 724 -20.45 0.38 -45.56
CA GLY A 724 -20.35 -1.04 -45.81
C GLY A 724 -19.47 -1.27 -47.06
N ALA A 725 -18.40 -2.05 -46.94
CA ALA A 725 -17.53 -2.43 -48.06
C ALA A 725 -16.87 -3.79 -47.75
N ALA A 726 -16.95 -4.71 -48.70
CA ALA A 726 -16.30 -6.02 -48.65
C ALA A 726 -15.39 -6.18 -49.86
N LEU A 727 -14.30 -6.94 -49.72
CA LEU A 727 -13.48 -7.44 -50.82
C LEU A 727 -13.20 -8.93 -50.61
N HIS A 728 -13.31 -9.70 -51.70
CA HIS A 728 -13.17 -11.15 -51.74
C HIS A 728 -11.69 -11.58 -51.97
N PRO A 729 -11.36 -12.89 -51.84
CA PRO A 729 -10.00 -13.37 -51.63
C PRO A 729 -9.35 -13.94 -52.91
N GLN A 730 -8.11 -14.43 -52.79
CA GLN A 730 -7.49 -15.36 -53.74
C GLN A 730 -6.74 -16.50 -53.02
N ASP A 731 -6.81 -17.68 -53.61
CA ASP A 731 -6.22 -18.94 -53.13
C ASP A 731 -4.70 -19.02 -53.31
N ALA A 732 -4.03 -19.75 -52.41
CA ALA A 732 -2.85 -20.55 -52.72
C ALA A 732 -2.80 -21.80 -51.81
N ARG A 733 -2.41 -22.94 -52.36
CA ARG A 733 -2.55 -24.27 -51.74
C ARG A 733 -1.25 -24.85 -51.17
N ASP A 734 -1.45 -25.80 -50.25
CA ASP A 734 -0.67 -27.01 -49.95
C ASP A 734 0.79 -26.91 -49.48
N GLY A 735 1.04 -27.48 -48.29
CA GLY A 735 2.36 -27.66 -47.69
C GLY A 735 2.28 -28.44 -46.38
N GLN A 736 1.92 -29.73 -46.42
CA GLN A 736 1.81 -30.57 -45.22
C GLN A 736 3.17 -30.83 -44.56
N SER A 737 3.27 -30.56 -43.26
CA SER A 737 4.25 -31.19 -42.36
C SER A 737 3.65 -31.32 -40.96
N GLY A 738 3.77 -32.50 -40.35
CA GLY A 738 3.11 -32.83 -39.08
C GLY A 738 3.76 -32.18 -37.85
N PRO A 739 3.05 -32.12 -36.70
CA PRO A 739 3.54 -31.43 -35.51
C PRO A 739 4.60 -32.24 -34.74
N PRO A 740 5.70 -31.62 -34.28
CA PRO A 740 6.48 -32.15 -33.18
C PRO A 740 5.74 -31.93 -31.85
N GLY A 741 5.94 -32.83 -30.89
CA GLY A 741 5.23 -32.79 -29.60
C GLY A 741 5.50 -31.54 -28.77
N ALA A 742 4.49 -31.12 -28.01
CA ALA A 742 4.57 -29.96 -27.11
C ALA A 742 5.57 -30.23 -25.96
N ALA A 743 6.72 -29.54 -26.00
CA ALA A 743 7.62 -29.44 -24.86
C ALA A 743 7.19 -28.27 -23.96
N HIS A 744 7.03 -28.51 -22.66
CA HIS A 744 6.77 -27.45 -21.68
C HIS A 744 7.95 -26.47 -21.64
N PRO A 745 7.72 -25.14 -21.62
CA PRO A 745 8.79 -24.14 -21.58
C PRO A 745 9.32 -23.93 -20.14
N GLY A 746 9.84 -24.99 -19.51
CA GLY A 746 10.55 -24.89 -18.24
C GLY A 746 12.02 -24.50 -18.46
N VAL A 747 12.48 -23.41 -17.85
CA VAL A 747 13.89 -22.98 -17.95
C VAL A 747 14.65 -23.34 -16.67
N ARG A 748 15.61 -24.26 -16.79
CA ARG A 748 16.43 -24.75 -15.67
C ARG A 748 17.71 -23.93 -15.52
N LEU A 749 17.83 -23.16 -14.44
CA LEU A 749 19.08 -22.48 -14.08
C LEU A 749 20.03 -23.46 -13.40
N ARG A 750 21.27 -23.57 -13.90
CA ARG A 750 22.33 -24.41 -13.32
C ARG A 750 23.58 -23.57 -13.06
N LEU A 751 23.95 -23.43 -11.79
CA LEU A 751 25.13 -22.68 -11.35
C LEU A 751 26.28 -23.66 -11.05
N GLN A 752 27.48 -23.38 -11.57
CA GLN A 752 28.67 -24.18 -11.35
C GLN A 752 29.82 -23.29 -10.88
N ARG A 753 30.44 -23.62 -9.73
CA ARG A 753 31.41 -22.73 -9.08
C ARG A 753 32.82 -22.88 -9.65
N CYS A 754 33.44 -21.77 -10.06
CA CYS A 754 34.86 -21.72 -10.41
C CYS A 754 35.74 -21.85 -9.15
N GLN A 755 36.80 -22.66 -9.19
CA GLN A 755 37.69 -22.90 -8.05
C GLN A 755 38.74 -21.79 -7.87
N GLY A 756 38.75 -21.16 -6.69
CA GLY A 756 39.93 -20.48 -6.15
C GLY A 756 40.74 -21.44 -5.28
N ARG A 757 41.99 -21.74 -5.63
CA ARG A 757 42.88 -22.57 -4.81
C ARG A 757 43.44 -21.76 -3.63
N GLY A 758 43.31 -22.30 -2.42
CA GLY A 758 43.94 -21.76 -1.20
C GLY A 758 44.26 -22.88 -0.21
N LEU A 759 45.42 -23.51 -0.37
CA LEU A 759 45.94 -24.51 0.58
C LEU A 759 46.40 -23.82 1.87
N VAL A 760 45.91 -24.28 3.03
CA VAL A 760 46.45 -23.92 4.34
C VAL A 760 46.84 -25.18 5.10
N ARG A 761 48.13 -25.32 5.40
CA ARG A 761 48.65 -26.16 6.49
C ARG A 761 49.71 -25.36 7.26
N PRO A 762 49.89 -25.63 8.57
CA PRO A 762 50.44 -24.67 9.50
C PRO A 762 51.98 -24.62 9.49
N ALA A 763 52.52 -23.44 9.82
CA ALA A 763 53.95 -23.23 9.97
C ALA A 763 54.45 -23.67 11.36
N GLY A 764 55.48 -24.50 11.39
CA GLY A 764 56.36 -24.67 12.55
C GLY A 764 57.67 -23.92 12.30
N GLN A 765 58.15 -23.15 13.29
CA GLN A 765 59.48 -22.53 13.25
C GLN A 765 60.54 -23.49 13.79
N ARG A 766 61.66 -23.65 13.07
CA ARG A 766 63.02 -23.69 13.66
C ARG A 766 64.15 -23.63 12.62
N SER A 767 65.21 -22.92 13.02
CA SER A 767 66.64 -23.14 12.68
C SER A 767 67.13 -23.13 11.21
N ASP A 768 67.73 -21.99 10.86
CA ASP A 768 69.20 -21.82 10.62
C ASP A 768 69.86 -21.96 9.23
N THR A 769 70.98 -21.22 9.10
CA THR A 769 72.11 -21.32 8.15
C THR A 769 71.96 -20.98 6.65
N GLY A 770 72.49 -19.79 6.26
CA GLY A 770 73.73 -19.74 5.44
C GLY A 770 73.69 -19.40 3.92
N GLY A 771 74.20 -18.21 3.56
CA GLY A 771 75.28 -18.11 2.52
C GLY A 771 75.08 -17.36 1.18
N ARG A 772 75.75 -16.19 1.05
CA ARG A 772 76.28 -15.51 -0.18
C ARG A 772 75.27 -15.00 -1.26
N ARG A 773 75.17 -13.67 -1.52
CA ARG A 773 75.99 -12.78 -2.42
C ARG A 773 75.89 -13.17 -3.91
N VAL A 774 75.64 -12.31 -4.91
CA VAL A 774 75.93 -10.86 -5.17
C VAL A 774 74.76 -10.22 -5.97
N GLY A 775 74.29 -8.99 -5.71
CA GLY A 775 74.76 -7.77 -6.40
C GLY A 775 73.77 -6.58 -6.30
N VAL A 776 74.27 -5.34 -6.44
CA VAL A 776 73.63 -4.05 -6.06
C VAL A 776 73.94 -3.01 -7.16
N PRO A 777 72.99 -2.16 -7.62
CA PRO A 777 72.80 -0.78 -7.09
C PRO A 777 71.32 -0.35 -7.03
N GLY A 778 70.79 0.31 -6.00
CA GLY A 778 71.32 1.50 -5.32
C GLY A 778 70.27 2.64 -5.44
N PRO A 779 69.92 3.41 -4.39
CA PRO A 779 68.57 4.01 -4.26
C PRO A 779 68.56 5.55 -4.19
N ARG A 780 67.36 6.16 -4.02
CA ARG A 780 67.12 7.30 -3.09
C ARG A 780 65.65 7.73 -2.99
N CYS A 781 65.09 7.58 -1.79
CA CYS A 781 64.23 8.62 -1.17
C CYS A 781 65.08 9.40 -0.16
N PRO A 782 64.62 10.58 0.29
CA PRO A 782 64.92 11.01 1.66
C PRO A 782 63.70 11.52 2.43
N VAL A 783 63.65 11.15 3.71
CA VAL A 783 62.82 11.79 4.75
C VAL A 783 63.63 12.91 5.39
N ARG A 784 63.00 14.00 5.85
CA ARG A 784 63.59 14.88 6.89
C ARG A 784 62.55 15.42 7.88
N ARG A 785 63.03 15.77 9.08
CA ARG A 785 62.27 16.08 10.30
C ARG A 785 62.78 17.41 10.91
N ARG A 786 61.95 18.07 11.73
CA ARG A 786 62.24 19.07 12.80
C ARG A 786 62.57 20.55 12.46
N ALA A 787 61.60 21.43 12.81
CA ALA A 787 61.59 22.42 13.92
C ALA A 787 62.58 23.63 14.01
N GLY A 788 62.03 24.82 14.37
CA GLY A 788 62.71 25.85 15.21
C GLY A 788 62.36 27.35 14.98
N GLY A 789 61.99 28.09 16.05
CA GLY A 789 61.96 29.58 16.17
C GLY A 789 60.69 30.31 15.66
N VAL A 790 59.93 31.18 16.36
CA VAL A 790 59.99 31.99 17.63
C VAL A 790 60.63 33.40 17.56
N ALA A 791 59.78 34.45 17.62
CA ALA A 791 59.90 35.76 18.34
C ALA A 791 58.69 36.67 17.96
N GLU A 792 57.83 37.17 18.88
CA GLU A 792 57.95 38.40 19.74
C GLU A 792 57.96 39.73 18.93
N ARG A 793 57.17 40.82 19.16
CA ARG A 793 56.21 41.32 20.21
C ARG A 793 55.08 42.17 19.53
N GLY A 794 54.07 42.81 20.16
CA GLY A 794 53.54 42.88 21.54
C GLY A 794 52.39 43.93 21.67
N GLU A 795 51.67 43.92 22.82
CA GLU A 795 50.91 45.00 23.55
C GLU A 795 50.21 46.16 22.81
N ALA A 796 49.07 46.76 23.22
CA ALA A 796 48.01 46.59 24.23
C ALA A 796 46.82 47.53 23.80
N GLY A 797 45.60 47.57 24.33
CA GLY A 797 44.91 46.90 25.45
C GLY A 797 43.56 47.59 25.77
N HIS A 798 42.86 47.07 26.79
CA HIS A 798 41.76 47.67 27.57
C HIS A 798 40.31 47.77 27.03
N VAL A 799 39.38 47.54 27.97
CA VAL A 799 37.90 47.52 27.90
C VAL A 799 37.37 48.45 29.00
N PRO A 800 36.24 49.15 28.80
CA PRO A 800 35.09 49.03 29.72
C PRO A 800 33.74 48.94 28.95
N CYS A 801 32.82 48.02 29.22
CA CYS A 801 31.91 47.93 30.40
C CYS A 801 30.86 49.06 30.51
N GLY A 802 29.56 48.75 30.30
CA GLY A 802 28.42 49.63 30.61
C GLY A 802 27.06 49.02 30.21
N ARG A 803 26.10 48.90 31.16
CA ARG A 803 24.81 48.17 31.02
C ARG A 803 23.65 48.97 30.38
N GLY A 804 22.75 48.24 29.72
CA GLY A 804 21.28 48.39 29.81
C GLY A 804 20.59 49.30 28.78
N PRO A 805 19.24 49.22 28.65
CA PRO A 805 18.31 48.30 29.33
C PRO A 805 18.19 46.92 28.65
#